data_AF-A0AAJ2E2B0-F1
#
_entry.id   AF-A0AAJ2E2B0-F1
#
_cell.length_a   1.000
_cell.length_b   1.000
_cell.length_c   1.000
_cell.angle_alpha   90.00
_cell.angle_beta   90.00
_cell.angle_gamma   90.00
#
_symmetry.space_group_name_H-M   'P 1'
#
loop_
_entity.id
_entity.type
_entity.pdbx_description
1 polymer ?
#
loop_
_entity_poly.entity_id
_entity_poly.type
_entity_poly.pdbx_seq_one_letter_code
_entity_poly.pdbx_strand_id
1 'polypeptide(L)'
;MRRSIARRWIGNLILSLMWALCAALLPAGARAAPPVADCRAGTLITVVAHLDDDLLFVNPGISDKLDAGWCVTTVHLIGGANGAKFDYVVLRETGTKLAYARMARVPDKWQESTVMIAGKPVHQLVLTQQPRVKLLELRLPGGGVRGGKVPLGLLWDRGQTLNTYPLQADGTGSTTYDRAALSATLRAILSQATEIYTLNPDTVAFMEHPDHILAARITRVVAQSLKRDVPIGYHVTYPTGGLPKNLDTAQTLRKRDVVGSYFAIDGNDAGHVFGEYMWDGNWVARRYWSMAHANDAGPEFQLRPFQLVNEYSSRCLTSAGAGKAPTLAACTGAATQNWFWQQLPAAPGAKNDALFVSAATRGCIAERENGLVEESCKPESAVQHWTPWDFGFVYTPLDHCLGEKNDLLTASRCSMLTAQYRWSPSSQTVWTDTRQEGALFGDVRGEGRDSTVYVQRRKDGPGFNVWVAEMSRFDRASPWFLNAVPFDPQATAPTCNADSLCFDSARFLLGDFDGDGRADLMAITPRNGGTAFWLLKSAGTHFEAPRLWFQTSAAWTPEIAQQYVAGDSNGDGRADVMIAQKSKDAGLDLWVLTSGGATANAPALWLKASQLSQSARFMPARVAQSKHVGLLAIENIDGALALSQFASDGSAFAPSYRTNVYAQLRAPFAKVVAGDIDGDGIDDLAVLEPRGDSASTRVFTMKGGKAFGPAIETTTLADTSYADSMPAIARVTEHDDHATLVLFKRANALLGEFYYTGGAPSLYGYEFDTAFKLGPVKIWGELPGLFSESLWLKTLAYWGQ
;
A
#
# COMPACT_ATOMS: atom_id res chain seq x y z
N MET A 1 72.52 49.79 17.36
CA MET A 1 71.39 49.10 16.69
C MET A 1 71.84 48.50 15.35
N ARG A 2 72.46 47.32 15.35
CA ARG A 2 72.76 46.50 14.15
C ARG A 2 72.97 45.08 14.66
N ARG A 3 71.93 44.25 14.67
CA ARG A 3 71.95 42.76 14.80
C ARG A 3 70.53 42.25 15.06
N SER A 4 69.71 42.08 14.02
CA SER A 4 68.54 41.17 14.11
C SER A 4 67.98 40.64 12.77
N ILE A 5 68.66 40.77 11.63
CA ILE A 5 68.10 40.32 10.33
C ILE A 5 68.77 39.05 9.78
N ALA A 6 69.88 38.58 10.38
CA ALA A 6 70.66 37.47 9.81
C ALA A 6 70.27 36.04 10.26
N ARG A 7 69.24 35.84 11.11
CA ARG A 7 68.87 34.50 11.63
C ARG A 7 67.59 33.88 11.07
N ARG A 8 66.85 34.56 10.18
CA ARG A 8 65.62 34.02 9.58
C ARG A 8 65.77 33.43 8.17
N TRP A 9 66.92 33.57 7.52
CA TRP A 9 67.10 33.16 6.13
C TRP A 9 67.75 31.78 5.91
N ILE A 10 68.29 31.14 6.95
CA ILE A 10 68.93 29.81 6.83
C ILE A 10 67.95 28.66 7.14
N GLY A 11 66.91 28.90 7.95
CA GLY A 11 65.90 27.87 8.27
C GLY A 11 64.94 27.55 7.12
N ASN A 12 64.64 28.52 6.25
CA ASN A 12 63.66 28.34 5.18
C ASN A 12 64.24 27.69 3.92
N LEU A 13 65.57 27.65 3.74
CA LEU A 13 66.19 26.99 2.58
C LEU A 13 66.35 25.47 2.78
N ILE A 14 66.54 25.00 4.02
CA ILE A 14 66.69 23.57 4.34
C ILE A 14 65.32 22.87 4.34
N LEU A 15 64.26 23.52 4.82
CA LEU A 15 62.90 22.95 4.77
C LEU A 15 62.33 22.86 3.34
N SER A 16 62.66 23.81 2.46
CA SER A 16 62.17 23.79 1.08
C SER A 16 62.93 22.83 0.16
N LEU A 17 64.21 22.53 0.44
CA LEU A 17 64.93 21.44 -0.25
C LEU A 17 64.47 20.04 0.21
N MET A 18 64.09 19.86 1.48
CA MET A 18 63.54 18.58 1.96
C MET A 18 62.14 18.28 1.42
N TRP A 19 61.31 19.31 1.16
CA TRP A 19 60.01 19.12 0.50
C TRP A 19 60.15 18.84 -1.01
N ALA A 20 61.15 19.43 -1.68
CA ALA A 20 61.40 19.18 -3.10
C ALA A 20 61.97 17.78 -3.37
N LEU A 21 62.77 17.20 -2.46
CA LEU A 21 63.27 15.83 -2.62
C LEU A 21 62.25 14.73 -2.26
N CYS A 22 61.28 15.01 -1.37
CA CYS A 22 60.19 14.07 -1.07
C CYS A 22 59.09 14.04 -2.14
N ALA A 23 58.94 15.10 -2.94
CA ALA A 23 57.97 15.15 -4.04
C ALA A 23 58.41 14.37 -5.29
N ALA A 24 59.70 14.01 -5.40
CA ALA A 24 60.25 13.28 -6.55
C ALA A 24 60.28 11.75 -6.38
N LEU A 25 59.78 11.22 -5.25
CA LEU A 25 59.74 9.78 -4.95
C LEU A 25 58.34 9.27 -4.58
N LEU A 26 57.29 10.03 -4.86
CA LEU A 26 55.93 9.48 -4.86
C LEU A 26 55.80 8.57 -6.08
N PRO A 27 55.54 7.27 -5.93
CA PRO A 27 55.14 6.44 -7.06
C PRO A 27 53.94 7.15 -7.69
N ALA A 28 53.96 7.36 -9.00
CA ALA A 28 52.75 7.68 -9.72
C ALA A 28 51.72 6.63 -9.29
N GLY A 29 50.74 7.04 -8.47
CA GLY A 29 49.73 6.13 -7.96
C GLY A 29 49.07 5.54 -9.17
N ALA A 30 49.36 4.27 -9.47
CA ALA A 30 48.66 3.52 -10.48
C ALA A 30 47.20 3.66 -10.09
N ARG A 31 46.43 4.39 -10.91
CA ARG A 31 44.99 4.49 -10.76
C ARG A 31 44.51 3.05 -10.78
N ALA A 32 44.18 2.50 -9.61
CA ALA A 32 43.67 1.15 -9.53
C ALA A 32 42.50 1.09 -10.52
N ALA A 33 42.53 0.12 -11.43
CA ALA A 33 41.41 -0.09 -12.33
C ALA A 33 40.14 -0.16 -11.47
N PRO A 34 39.04 0.50 -11.87
CA PRO A 34 37.82 0.46 -11.09
C PRO A 34 37.48 -1.00 -10.78
N PRO A 35 37.13 -1.32 -9.52
CA PRO A 35 36.92 -2.70 -9.11
C PRO A 35 35.87 -3.35 -10.03
N VAL A 36 36.23 -4.49 -10.62
CA VAL A 36 35.32 -5.28 -11.44
C VAL A 36 34.19 -5.77 -10.54
N ALA A 37 32.94 -5.67 -11.02
CA ALA A 37 31.77 -6.11 -10.27
C ALA A 37 31.86 -7.60 -9.90
N ASP A 38 31.76 -7.92 -8.61
CA ASP A 38 31.65 -9.30 -8.12
C ASP A 38 30.19 -9.76 -8.18
N CYS A 39 29.89 -10.69 -9.08
CA CYS A 39 28.54 -11.24 -9.29
C CYS A 39 28.37 -12.66 -8.73
N ARG A 40 29.27 -13.14 -7.85
CA ARG A 40 29.22 -14.53 -7.34
C ARG A 40 27.92 -14.89 -6.61
N ALA A 41 27.26 -13.91 -6.00
CA ALA A 41 25.98 -14.12 -5.33
C ALA A 41 24.82 -14.41 -6.32
N GLY A 42 24.97 -14.00 -7.57
CA GLY A 42 23.97 -14.13 -8.63
C GLY A 42 23.82 -12.85 -9.44
N THR A 43 23.13 -12.98 -10.57
CA THR A 43 22.78 -11.86 -11.46
C THR A 43 21.28 -11.77 -11.62
N LEU A 44 20.66 -10.70 -11.12
CA LEU A 44 19.28 -10.35 -11.42
C LEU A 44 19.25 -9.54 -12.71
N ILE A 45 18.42 -9.96 -13.66
CA ILE A 45 18.08 -9.13 -14.83
C ILE A 45 16.59 -8.78 -14.78
N THR A 46 16.29 -7.50 -14.65
CA THR A 46 14.92 -6.98 -14.69
C THR A 46 14.65 -6.40 -16.07
N VAL A 47 13.58 -6.82 -16.74
CA VAL A 47 13.14 -6.22 -18.01
C VAL A 47 11.76 -5.65 -17.82
N VAL A 48 11.59 -4.36 -18.08
CA VAL A 48 10.31 -3.66 -17.97
C VAL A 48 10.13 -2.72 -19.16
N ALA A 49 8.95 -2.14 -19.31
CA ALA A 49 8.67 -1.25 -20.42
C ALA A 49 9.33 0.12 -20.17
N HIS A 50 8.94 0.78 -19.09
CA HIS A 50 9.27 2.17 -18.77
C HIS A 50 10.21 2.31 -17.56
N LEU A 51 10.76 3.51 -17.38
CA LEU A 51 11.84 3.85 -16.44
C LEU A 51 11.41 3.95 -14.95
N ASP A 52 10.11 3.86 -14.69
CA ASP A 52 9.46 3.88 -13.39
C ASP A 52 8.86 2.53 -12.98
N ASP A 53 8.62 1.63 -13.95
CA ASP A 53 7.95 0.34 -13.75
C ASP A 53 8.65 -0.55 -12.71
N ASP A 54 9.97 -0.63 -12.79
CA ASP A 54 10.80 -1.44 -11.89
C ASP A 54 10.82 -0.84 -10.47
N LEU A 55 10.79 0.49 -10.37
CA LEU A 55 10.72 1.21 -9.10
C LEU A 55 9.35 1.04 -8.43
N LEU A 56 8.26 1.11 -9.20
CA LEU A 56 6.88 1.05 -8.72
C LEU A 56 6.39 -0.38 -8.45
N PHE A 57 6.73 -1.35 -9.31
CA PHE A 57 6.10 -2.68 -9.26
C PHE A 57 7.07 -3.82 -8.90
N VAL A 58 8.37 -3.66 -9.17
CA VAL A 58 9.37 -4.73 -8.93
C VAL A 58 10.11 -4.53 -7.60
N ASN A 59 10.47 -3.30 -7.24
CA ASN A 59 11.06 -2.97 -5.95
C ASN A 59 10.07 -3.29 -4.81
N PRO A 60 10.47 -3.78 -3.61
CA PRO A 60 11.83 -3.95 -3.08
C PRO A 60 12.65 -5.12 -3.65
N GLY A 61 12.13 -5.95 -4.57
CA GLY A 61 12.86 -7.12 -5.07
C GLY A 61 14.26 -6.82 -5.60
N ILE A 62 14.45 -5.64 -6.21
CA ILE A 62 15.74 -5.17 -6.69
C ILE A 62 16.64 -4.76 -5.51
N SER A 63 16.12 -3.96 -4.58
CA SER A 63 16.80 -3.56 -3.35
C SER A 63 17.28 -4.77 -2.54
N ASP A 64 16.45 -5.81 -2.41
CA ASP A 64 16.75 -7.03 -1.67
C ASP A 64 17.93 -7.79 -2.29
N LYS A 65 17.98 -7.88 -3.63
CA LYS A 65 19.10 -8.51 -4.35
C LYS A 65 20.39 -7.70 -4.25
N LEU A 66 20.32 -6.37 -4.31
CA LEU A 66 21.49 -5.51 -4.10
C LEU A 66 22.08 -5.69 -2.69
N ASP A 67 21.22 -5.73 -1.67
CA ASP A 67 21.63 -5.96 -0.29
C ASP A 67 22.22 -7.36 -0.10
N ALA A 68 21.66 -8.38 -0.78
CA ALA A 68 22.21 -9.74 -0.84
C ALA A 68 23.50 -9.86 -1.67
N GLY A 69 23.94 -8.76 -2.27
CA GLY A 69 25.21 -8.65 -2.97
C GLY A 69 25.22 -9.12 -4.42
N TRP A 70 24.05 -9.26 -5.04
CA TRP A 70 23.90 -9.66 -6.44
C TRP A 70 24.31 -8.53 -7.40
N CYS A 71 24.67 -8.92 -8.62
CA CYS A 71 24.68 -7.98 -9.73
C CYS A 71 23.25 -7.74 -10.22
N VAL A 72 22.91 -6.48 -10.45
CA VAL A 72 21.59 -6.06 -10.92
C VAL A 72 21.74 -5.34 -12.24
N THR A 73 21.08 -5.86 -13.26
CA THR A 73 20.94 -5.20 -14.56
C THR A 73 19.46 -4.96 -14.82
N THR A 74 19.07 -3.70 -14.98
CA THR A 74 17.70 -3.33 -15.36
C THR A 74 17.69 -2.86 -16.80
N VAL A 75 16.74 -3.37 -17.57
CA VAL A 75 16.57 -3.09 -18.99
C VAL A 75 15.23 -2.38 -19.17
N HIS A 76 15.28 -1.13 -19.61
CA HIS A 76 14.08 -0.42 -20.05
C HIS A 76 14.00 -0.51 -21.58
N LEU A 77 12.90 -1.09 -22.06
CA LEU A 77 12.69 -1.18 -23.50
C LEU A 77 12.40 0.20 -24.10
N ILE A 78 11.62 1.01 -23.39
CA ILE A 78 11.09 2.29 -23.85
C ILE A 78 11.77 3.43 -23.10
N GLY A 79 12.22 4.46 -23.83
CA GLY A 79 12.90 5.62 -23.23
C GLY A 79 11.95 6.75 -22.80
N GLY A 80 10.77 6.85 -23.43
CA GLY A 80 9.88 8.01 -23.28
C GLY A 80 8.44 7.61 -22.96
N ALA A 81 7.50 8.42 -23.43
CA ALA A 81 6.06 8.12 -23.45
C ALA A 81 5.53 8.31 -24.88
N ASN A 82 4.21 8.14 -25.07
CA ASN A 82 3.57 8.37 -26.36
C ASN A 82 3.89 9.78 -26.91
N GLY A 83 4.56 9.84 -28.07
CA GLY A 83 4.91 11.10 -28.74
C GLY A 83 5.94 11.97 -28.01
N ALA A 84 6.64 11.42 -27.01
CA ALA A 84 7.64 12.17 -26.25
C ALA A 84 8.81 12.64 -27.13
N LYS A 85 9.41 13.76 -26.75
CA LYS A 85 10.66 14.27 -27.32
C LYS A 85 11.87 13.66 -26.60
N PHE A 86 13.06 13.78 -27.20
CA PHE A 86 14.26 13.16 -26.67
C PHE A 86 14.75 13.79 -25.36
N ASP A 87 14.52 15.09 -25.15
CA ASP A 87 14.79 15.76 -23.87
C ASP A 87 14.02 15.14 -22.70
N TYR A 88 12.78 14.70 -22.93
CA TYR A 88 12.00 13.97 -21.93
C TYR A 88 12.58 12.58 -21.63
N VAL A 89 13.13 11.88 -22.63
CA VAL A 89 13.85 10.60 -22.41
C VAL A 89 15.03 10.81 -21.47
N VAL A 90 15.85 11.82 -21.75
CA VAL A 90 17.02 12.17 -20.91
C VAL A 90 16.60 12.63 -19.51
N LEU A 91 15.47 13.33 -19.38
CA LEU A 91 14.91 13.72 -18.08
C LEU A 91 14.55 12.48 -17.24
N ARG A 92 13.84 11.51 -17.82
CA ARG A 92 13.46 10.26 -17.13
C ARG A 92 14.69 9.46 -16.69
N GLU A 93 15.69 9.33 -17.56
CA GLU A 93 16.96 8.66 -17.23
C GLU A 93 17.70 9.36 -16.09
N THR A 94 17.61 10.69 -16.00
CA THR A 94 18.14 11.45 -14.85
C THR A 94 17.43 11.05 -13.55
N GLY A 95 16.10 10.93 -13.58
CA GLY A 95 15.32 10.41 -12.45
C GLY A 95 15.70 8.99 -12.05
N THR A 96 15.88 8.09 -13.03
CA THR A 96 16.24 6.69 -12.76
C THR A 96 17.65 6.57 -12.19
N LYS A 97 18.62 7.31 -12.74
CA LYS A 97 20.00 7.37 -12.20
C LYS A 97 20.00 7.79 -10.72
N LEU A 98 19.21 8.81 -10.39
CA LEU A 98 19.07 9.29 -9.02
C LEU A 98 18.44 8.24 -8.09
N ALA A 99 17.35 7.60 -8.53
CA ALA A 99 16.67 6.56 -7.77
C ALA A 99 17.56 5.33 -7.49
N TYR A 100 18.31 4.88 -8.49
CA TYR A 100 19.24 3.75 -8.34
C TYR A 100 20.46 4.09 -7.49
N ALA A 101 20.99 5.31 -7.59
CA ALA A 101 22.06 5.77 -6.72
C ALA A 101 21.63 5.76 -5.24
N ARG A 102 20.40 6.23 -4.96
CA ARG A 102 19.79 6.13 -3.63
C ARG A 102 19.57 4.68 -3.20
N MET A 103 19.03 3.83 -4.06
CA MET A 103 18.82 2.41 -3.79
C MET A 103 20.13 1.71 -3.38
N ALA A 104 21.23 2.05 -4.05
CA ALA A 104 22.58 1.55 -3.81
C ALA A 104 23.34 2.30 -2.69
N ARG A 105 22.75 3.36 -2.12
CA ARG A 105 23.33 4.20 -1.05
C ARG A 105 24.69 4.79 -1.41
N VAL A 106 24.86 5.22 -2.66
CA VAL A 106 26.09 5.86 -3.16
C VAL A 106 25.75 7.13 -3.95
N PRO A 107 26.70 8.06 -4.14
CA PRO A 107 26.45 9.26 -4.93
C PRO A 107 26.02 8.96 -6.37
N ASP A 108 25.13 9.80 -6.90
CA ASP A 108 24.64 9.74 -8.28
C ASP A 108 25.74 10.11 -9.29
N LYS A 109 26.59 9.11 -9.61
CA LYS A 109 27.73 9.24 -10.53
C LYS A 109 27.81 8.01 -11.41
N TRP A 110 27.59 8.19 -12.71
CA TRP A 110 27.50 7.09 -13.66
C TRP A 110 28.58 7.17 -14.73
N GLN A 111 29.01 6.01 -15.19
CA GLN A 111 29.77 5.86 -16.42
C GLN A 111 28.76 5.54 -17.53
N GLU A 112 28.62 6.47 -18.46
CA GLU A 112 27.70 6.35 -19.59
C GLU A 112 28.47 5.93 -20.84
N SER A 113 27.92 4.99 -21.61
CA SER A 113 28.53 4.49 -22.83
C SER A 113 27.48 3.90 -23.75
N THR A 114 27.81 3.76 -25.04
CA THR A 114 27.00 2.97 -25.98
C THR A 114 27.72 1.66 -26.27
N VAL A 115 27.09 0.54 -25.96
CA VAL A 115 27.66 -0.81 -26.13
C VAL A 115 26.95 -1.58 -27.23
N MET A 116 27.68 -2.43 -27.94
CA MET A 116 27.12 -3.29 -28.99
C MET A 116 26.68 -4.63 -28.39
N ILE A 117 25.39 -4.93 -28.44
CA ILE A 117 24.81 -6.20 -27.96
C ILE A 117 24.07 -6.84 -29.13
N ALA A 118 24.48 -8.06 -29.51
CA ALA A 118 23.94 -8.78 -30.67
C ALA A 118 23.90 -7.92 -31.97
N GLY A 119 24.91 -7.06 -32.16
CA GLY A 119 25.01 -6.18 -33.33
C GLY A 119 24.14 -4.93 -33.28
N LYS A 120 23.45 -4.65 -32.17
CA LYS A 120 22.69 -3.41 -31.96
C LYS A 120 23.33 -2.54 -30.87
N PRO A 121 23.40 -1.21 -31.07
CA PRO A 121 23.84 -0.29 -30.04
C PRO A 121 22.77 -0.18 -28.94
N VAL A 122 23.21 -0.21 -27.68
CA VAL A 122 22.38 -0.04 -26.47
C VAL A 122 23.05 0.98 -25.57
N HIS A 123 22.29 1.94 -25.03
CA HIS A 123 22.83 2.92 -24.10
C HIS A 123 22.97 2.28 -22.72
N GLN A 124 24.18 2.32 -22.15
CA GLN A 124 24.53 1.66 -20.90
C GLN A 124 24.98 2.68 -19.86
N LEU A 125 24.39 2.55 -18.67
CA LEU A 125 24.74 3.31 -17.48
C LEU A 125 25.31 2.35 -16.43
N VAL A 126 26.53 2.59 -15.95
CA VAL A 126 27.16 1.81 -14.86
C VAL A 126 27.44 2.71 -13.66
N LEU A 127 26.92 2.36 -12.49
CA LEU A 127 27.07 3.17 -11.28
C LEU A 127 28.51 3.12 -10.76
N THR A 128 29.17 4.27 -10.68
CA THR A 128 30.64 4.34 -10.52
C THR A 128 31.14 3.71 -9.22
N GLN A 129 30.47 3.99 -8.10
CA GLN A 129 30.86 3.47 -6.78
C GLN A 129 30.22 2.12 -6.44
N GLN A 130 29.32 1.63 -7.30
CA GLN A 130 28.69 0.32 -7.14
C GLN A 130 28.49 -0.32 -8.53
N PRO A 131 29.57 -0.78 -9.20
CA PRO A 131 29.52 -1.23 -10.60
C PRO A 131 28.72 -2.53 -10.82
N ARG A 132 28.18 -3.13 -9.74
CA ARG A 132 27.18 -4.19 -9.77
C ARG A 132 25.81 -3.73 -10.28
N VAL A 133 25.54 -2.42 -10.25
CA VAL A 133 24.32 -1.80 -10.76
C VAL A 133 24.54 -1.31 -12.20
N LYS A 134 23.74 -1.84 -13.13
CA LYS A 134 23.76 -1.45 -14.54
C LYS A 134 22.34 -1.17 -15.03
N LEU A 135 22.18 -0.12 -15.81
CA LEU A 135 20.95 0.17 -16.54
C LEU A 135 21.25 0.08 -18.04
N LEU A 136 20.34 -0.55 -18.79
CA LEU A 136 20.40 -0.70 -20.24
C LEU A 136 19.16 -0.06 -20.86
N GLU A 137 19.36 1.07 -21.53
CA GLU A 137 18.30 1.85 -22.16
C GLU A 137 18.28 1.52 -23.66
N LEU A 138 17.23 0.82 -24.12
CA LEU A 138 17.03 0.58 -25.56
C LEU A 138 16.43 1.79 -26.27
N ARG A 139 15.80 2.69 -25.51
CA ARG A 139 15.18 3.93 -25.98
C ARG A 139 14.21 3.72 -27.15
N LEU A 140 13.37 2.68 -27.12
CA LEU A 140 12.26 2.53 -28.07
C LEU A 140 11.16 3.57 -27.77
N PRO A 141 10.33 3.94 -28.76
CA PRO A 141 9.20 4.83 -28.54
C PRO A 141 8.08 4.13 -27.77
N GLY A 142 7.48 4.85 -26.82
CA GLY A 142 6.39 4.35 -25.98
C GLY A 142 5.01 4.52 -26.61
N GLY A 143 4.07 3.70 -26.16
CA GLY A 143 2.65 3.77 -26.49
C GLY A 143 1.86 4.62 -25.50
N GLY A 144 0.60 4.88 -25.84
CA GLY A 144 -0.34 5.52 -24.93
C GLY A 144 -0.99 4.51 -23.98
N VAL A 145 -1.27 4.95 -22.75
CA VAL A 145 -1.99 4.14 -21.74
C VAL A 145 -3.42 3.81 -22.21
N ARG A 146 -4.14 4.83 -22.70
CA ARG A 146 -5.59 4.81 -22.99
C ARG A 146 -5.87 4.89 -24.49
N GLY A 147 -5.25 3.96 -25.21
CA GLY A 147 -5.37 3.82 -26.65
C GLY A 147 -4.46 4.74 -27.47
N GLY A 148 -4.59 4.63 -28.79
CA GLY A 148 -3.65 5.21 -29.74
C GLY A 148 -2.59 4.21 -30.20
N LYS A 149 -1.47 4.71 -30.73
CA LYS A 149 -0.40 3.85 -31.27
C LYS A 149 0.34 3.17 -30.12
N VAL A 150 0.54 1.86 -30.20
CA VAL A 150 1.38 1.07 -29.29
C VAL A 150 2.58 0.53 -30.09
N PRO A 151 3.71 1.27 -30.16
CA PRO A 151 4.83 0.91 -31.03
C PRO A 151 5.41 -0.47 -30.74
N LEU A 152 5.56 -0.85 -29.46
CA LEU A 152 6.11 -2.15 -29.09
C LEU A 152 5.24 -3.30 -29.63
N GLY A 153 3.91 -3.13 -29.61
CA GLY A 153 2.96 -4.09 -30.16
C GLY A 153 3.00 -4.14 -31.69
N LEU A 154 3.20 -3.00 -32.34
CA LEU A 154 3.41 -2.98 -33.79
C LEU A 154 4.70 -3.70 -34.21
N LEU A 155 5.77 -3.60 -33.43
CA LEU A 155 7.00 -4.36 -33.66
C LEU A 155 6.78 -5.85 -33.44
N TRP A 156 6.21 -6.22 -32.30
CA TRP A 156 6.13 -7.62 -31.87
C TRP A 156 5.05 -8.40 -32.61
N ASP A 157 3.83 -7.87 -32.67
CA ASP A 157 2.66 -8.57 -33.21
C ASP A 157 2.47 -8.33 -34.70
N ARG A 158 2.88 -7.15 -35.19
CA ARG A 158 2.70 -6.76 -36.61
C ARG A 158 4.01 -6.75 -37.42
N GLY A 159 5.14 -7.13 -36.82
CA GLY A 159 6.42 -7.25 -37.50
C GLY A 159 7.00 -5.93 -38.02
N GLN A 160 6.57 -4.79 -37.47
CA GLN A 160 7.11 -3.49 -37.88
C GLN A 160 8.53 -3.29 -37.36
N THR A 161 9.26 -2.40 -38.03
CA THR A 161 10.55 -1.89 -37.56
C THR A 161 10.34 -0.56 -36.86
N LEU A 162 10.91 -0.39 -35.67
CA LEU A 162 10.90 0.86 -34.91
C LEU A 162 12.25 1.55 -34.97
N ASN A 163 12.25 2.88 -34.98
CA ASN A 163 13.44 3.68 -34.73
C ASN A 163 13.53 3.99 -33.25
N THR A 164 14.72 3.87 -32.67
CA THR A 164 15.00 4.34 -31.31
C THR A 164 15.10 5.87 -31.29
N TYR A 165 14.93 6.46 -30.12
CA TYR A 165 15.54 7.76 -29.85
C TYR A 165 17.07 7.68 -30.00
N PRO A 166 17.76 8.82 -30.13
CA PRO A 166 19.22 8.84 -30.16
C PRO A 166 19.83 8.08 -28.99
N LEU A 167 20.93 7.35 -29.21
CA LEU A 167 21.62 6.57 -28.16
C LEU A 167 22.80 7.32 -27.55
N GLN A 168 23.30 8.33 -28.25
CA GLN A 168 24.41 9.17 -27.81
C GLN A 168 23.91 10.44 -27.10
N ALA A 169 24.72 10.99 -26.21
CA ALA A 169 24.40 12.19 -25.43
C ALA A 169 24.27 13.46 -26.30
N ASP A 170 24.89 13.49 -27.47
CA ASP A 170 24.82 14.61 -28.43
C ASP A 170 23.53 14.60 -29.29
N GLY A 171 22.60 13.69 -29.01
CA GLY A 171 21.36 13.55 -29.78
C GLY A 171 21.53 12.79 -31.09
N THR A 172 22.61 12.04 -31.27
CA THR A 172 22.84 11.19 -32.46
C THR A 172 22.81 9.68 -32.16
N GLY A 173 23.00 8.87 -33.21
CA GLY A 173 23.16 7.42 -33.06
C GLY A 173 21.87 6.62 -32.87
N SER A 174 20.72 7.13 -33.33
CA SER A 174 19.50 6.32 -33.44
C SER A 174 19.75 5.04 -34.24
N THR A 175 19.08 3.96 -33.86
CA THR A 175 19.11 2.69 -34.58
C THR A 175 17.70 2.17 -34.82
N THR A 176 17.59 1.04 -35.49
CA THR A 176 16.32 0.36 -35.75
C THR A 176 16.24 -0.96 -35.00
N TYR A 177 15.04 -1.35 -34.58
CA TYR A 177 14.73 -2.67 -34.08
C TYR A 177 13.54 -3.26 -34.82
N ASP A 178 13.70 -4.49 -35.29
CA ASP A 178 12.59 -5.38 -35.63
C ASP A 178 12.49 -6.49 -34.55
N ARG A 179 11.52 -7.39 -34.71
CA ARG A 179 11.30 -8.50 -33.77
C ARG A 179 12.53 -9.39 -33.59
N ALA A 180 13.26 -9.69 -34.67
CA ALA A 180 14.41 -10.58 -34.64
C ALA A 180 15.60 -9.93 -33.90
N ALA A 181 15.89 -8.67 -34.23
CA ALA A 181 16.95 -7.90 -33.59
C ALA A 181 16.67 -7.66 -32.10
N LEU A 182 15.42 -7.34 -31.73
CA LEU A 182 15.04 -7.17 -30.32
C LEU A 182 15.21 -8.48 -29.56
N SER A 183 14.71 -9.59 -30.12
CA SER A 183 14.85 -10.92 -29.51
C SER A 183 16.32 -11.31 -29.34
N ALA A 184 17.17 -11.09 -30.34
CA ALA A 184 18.59 -11.42 -30.28
C ALA A 184 19.32 -10.59 -29.22
N THR A 185 19.01 -9.28 -29.13
CA THR A 185 19.59 -8.37 -28.14
C THR A 185 19.21 -8.79 -26.73
N LEU A 186 17.91 -8.99 -26.46
CA LEU A 186 17.43 -9.43 -25.14
C LEU A 186 17.93 -10.83 -24.79
N ARG A 187 18.04 -11.75 -25.75
CA ARG A 187 18.61 -13.09 -25.51
C ARG A 187 20.06 -13.00 -25.05
N ALA A 188 20.85 -12.12 -25.67
CA ALA A 188 22.24 -11.90 -25.27
C ALA A 188 22.33 -11.32 -23.85
N ILE A 189 21.44 -10.39 -23.48
CA ILE A 189 21.36 -9.84 -22.12
C ILE A 189 20.96 -10.93 -21.11
N LEU A 190 19.82 -11.59 -21.34
CA LEU A 190 19.23 -12.60 -20.44
C LEU A 190 20.09 -13.85 -20.26
N SER A 191 21.03 -14.12 -21.17
CA SER A 191 21.98 -15.25 -21.05
C SER A 191 22.81 -15.24 -19.76
N GLN A 192 22.99 -14.06 -19.16
CA GLN A 192 23.76 -13.88 -17.92
C GLN A 192 22.91 -14.01 -16.65
N ALA A 193 21.58 -14.05 -16.77
CA ALA A 193 20.68 -14.05 -15.62
C ALA A 193 20.85 -15.32 -14.77
N THR A 194 20.84 -15.16 -13.45
CA THR A 194 20.54 -16.23 -12.50
C THR A 194 19.05 -16.22 -12.16
N GLU A 195 18.43 -15.04 -12.18
CA GLU A 195 17.01 -14.82 -11.97
C GLU A 195 16.56 -13.65 -12.86
N ILE A 196 15.32 -13.71 -13.36
CA ILE A 196 14.73 -12.70 -14.22
C ILE A 196 13.53 -12.10 -13.52
N TYR A 197 13.40 -10.77 -13.51
CA TYR A 197 12.14 -10.10 -13.15
C TYR A 197 11.54 -9.38 -14.34
N THR A 198 10.22 -9.39 -14.41
CA THR A 198 9.42 -8.61 -15.36
C THR A 198 8.01 -8.39 -14.80
N LEU A 199 7.20 -7.61 -15.51
CA LEU A 199 5.80 -7.34 -15.16
C LEU A 199 4.87 -8.52 -15.54
N ASN A 200 3.56 -8.38 -15.36
CA ASN A 200 2.59 -9.42 -15.64
C ASN A 200 2.29 -9.55 -17.15
N PRO A 201 2.64 -10.67 -17.81
CA PRO A 201 2.33 -10.88 -19.22
C PRO A 201 0.90 -11.39 -19.46
N ASP A 202 0.23 -11.86 -18.40
CA ASP A 202 -1.03 -12.60 -18.45
C ASP A 202 -2.17 -11.70 -17.98
N THR A 203 -2.35 -10.59 -18.71
CA THR A 203 -3.47 -9.66 -18.59
C THR A 203 -3.83 -9.08 -19.97
N VAL A 204 -4.84 -8.22 -20.02
CA VAL A 204 -5.34 -7.57 -21.24
C VAL A 204 -5.10 -6.05 -21.20
N ALA A 205 -5.10 -5.42 -22.37
CA ALA A 205 -4.95 -3.97 -22.46
C ALA A 205 -6.07 -3.25 -21.70
N PHE A 206 -5.81 -2.01 -21.31
CA PHE A 206 -6.69 -1.15 -20.51
C PHE A 206 -6.92 -1.63 -19.07
N MET A 207 -6.88 -2.92 -18.75
CA MET A 207 -6.61 -3.35 -17.37
C MET A 207 -5.17 -3.01 -16.96
N GLU A 208 -4.29 -3.00 -17.96
CA GLU A 208 -2.86 -2.72 -17.83
C GLU A 208 -2.36 -1.94 -19.04
N HIS A 209 -1.24 -1.23 -18.88
CA HIS A 209 -0.57 -0.58 -19.99
C HIS A 209 -0.13 -1.62 -21.04
N PRO A 210 -0.48 -1.45 -22.33
CA PRO A 210 -0.12 -2.43 -23.37
C PRO A 210 1.39 -2.72 -23.44
N ASP A 211 2.23 -1.70 -23.30
CA ASP A 211 3.68 -1.89 -23.28
C ASP A 211 4.18 -2.73 -22.10
N HIS A 212 3.55 -2.69 -20.92
CA HIS A 212 3.92 -3.54 -19.77
C HIS A 212 3.68 -5.01 -20.10
N ILE A 213 2.50 -5.29 -20.67
CA ILE A 213 2.10 -6.64 -21.10
C ILE A 213 3.09 -7.15 -22.15
N LEU A 214 3.38 -6.35 -23.17
CA LEU A 214 4.24 -6.75 -24.27
C LEU A 214 5.69 -6.91 -23.82
N ALA A 215 6.23 -6.01 -23.00
CA ALA A 215 7.57 -6.15 -22.43
C ALA A 215 7.71 -7.47 -21.66
N ALA A 216 6.70 -7.82 -20.85
CA ALA A 216 6.68 -9.07 -20.11
C ALA A 216 6.53 -10.30 -21.01
N ARG A 217 5.66 -10.27 -22.02
CA ARG A 217 5.49 -11.36 -23.00
C ARG A 217 6.77 -11.61 -23.78
N ILE A 218 7.39 -10.53 -24.29
CA ILE A 218 8.68 -10.57 -24.99
C ILE A 218 9.73 -11.21 -24.10
N THR A 219 9.85 -10.76 -22.85
CA THR A 219 10.84 -11.27 -21.89
C THR A 219 10.65 -12.75 -21.63
N ARG A 220 9.42 -13.21 -21.39
CA ARG A 220 9.11 -14.64 -21.22
C ARG A 220 9.51 -15.46 -22.44
N VAL A 221 9.09 -15.05 -23.65
CA VAL A 221 9.38 -15.76 -24.90
C VAL A 221 10.89 -15.82 -25.16
N VAL A 222 11.61 -14.72 -24.94
CA VAL A 222 13.06 -14.69 -25.13
C VAL A 222 13.78 -15.54 -24.08
N ALA A 223 13.34 -15.51 -22.82
CA ALA A 223 13.89 -16.35 -21.75
C ALA A 223 13.71 -17.85 -22.07
N GLN A 224 12.55 -18.26 -22.58
CA GLN A 224 12.30 -19.63 -23.05
C GLN A 224 13.28 -20.05 -24.17
N SER A 225 13.69 -19.11 -25.03
CA SER A 225 14.66 -19.36 -26.11
C SER A 225 16.11 -19.61 -25.62
N LEU A 226 16.40 -19.35 -24.34
CA LEU A 226 17.70 -19.65 -23.74
C LEU A 226 17.92 -21.17 -23.60
N LYS A 227 16.84 -21.96 -23.55
CA LYS A 227 16.89 -23.41 -23.27
C LYS A 227 17.65 -23.72 -21.97
N ARG A 228 17.50 -22.84 -20.98
CA ARG A 228 18.02 -22.98 -19.62
C ARG A 228 16.88 -22.74 -18.66
N ASP A 229 16.80 -23.54 -17.61
CA ASP A 229 15.87 -23.33 -16.53
C ASP A 229 16.34 -22.13 -15.68
N VAL A 230 15.66 -21.00 -15.82
CA VAL A 230 15.95 -19.75 -15.09
C VAL A 230 14.66 -19.31 -14.42
N PRO A 231 14.64 -19.04 -13.11
CA PRO A 231 13.47 -18.48 -12.44
C PRO A 231 13.08 -17.12 -13.02
N ILE A 232 11.78 -16.90 -13.21
CA ILE A 232 11.17 -15.65 -13.69
C ILE A 232 10.11 -15.19 -12.69
N GLY A 233 10.28 -14.00 -12.13
CA GLY A 233 9.28 -13.34 -11.28
C GLY A 233 8.39 -12.39 -12.08
N TYR A 234 7.08 -12.67 -12.15
CA TYR A 234 6.06 -11.83 -12.79
C TYR A 234 5.36 -10.94 -11.77
N HIS A 235 5.49 -9.63 -11.91
CA HIS A 235 4.96 -8.63 -10.97
C HIS A 235 3.63 -8.06 -11.45
N VAL A 236 2.63 -8.03 -10.56
CA VAL A 236 1.34 -7.39 -10.80
C VAL A 236 1.50 -5.88 -10.65
N THR A 237 0.85 -5.15 -11.55
CA THR A 237 1.06 -3.73 -11.84
C THR A 237 -0.14 -2.91 -11.36
N TYR A 238 -0.88 -2.21 -12.23
CA TYR A 238 -1.98 -1.30 -11.85
C TYR A 238 -3.06 -1.93 -10.95
N PRO A 239 -3.46 -3.22 -11.15
CA PRO A 239 -4.47 -3.86 -10.31
C PRO A 239 -4.09 -3.93 -8.83
N THR A 240 -2.80 -3.84 -8.49
CA THR A 240 -2.36 -3.87 -7.09
C THR A 240 -2.92 -2.72 -6.26
N GLY A 241 -3.24 -1.57 -6.87
CA GLY A 241 -3.80 -0.44 -6.14
C GLY A 241 -5.16 -0.72 -5.47
N GLY A 242 -5.89 -1.76 -5.88
CA GLY A 242 -7.12 -2.22 -5.22
C GLY A 242 -6.92 -3.36 -4.21
N LEU A 243 -5.70 -3.90 -4.07
CA LEU A 243 -5.38 -5.01 -3.19
C LEU A 243 -4.87 -4.51 -1.82
N PRO A 244 -4.90 -5.32 -0.75
CA PRO A 244 -4.31 -4.94 0.54
C PRO A 244 -2.83 -4.57 0.42
N LYS A 245 -2.30 -3.84 1.40
CA LYS A 245 -0.84 -3.64 1.49
C LYS A 245 -0.18 -4.96 1.85
N ASN A 246 0.92 -5.24 1.18
CA ASN A 246 1.76 -6.40 1.43
C ASN A 246 3.25 -6.03 1.43
N LEU A 247 3.57 -4.79 1.80
CA LEU A 247 4.92 -4.40 2.22
C LEU A 247 4.91 -3.99 3.70
N ASP A 248 5.98 -4.30 4.45
CA ASP A 248 6.11 -3.75 5.80
C ASP A 248 6.43 -2.27 5.71
N THR A 249 6.33 -1.63 6.87
CA THR A 249 6.74 -0.25 7.10
C THR A 249 8.12 0.08 6.54
N ALA A 250 9.15 -0.73 6.80
CA ALA A 250 10.53 -0.40 6.46
C ALA A 250 10.76 -0.49 4.94
N GLN A 251 10.23 -1.54 4.33
CA GLN A 251 10.22 -1.74 2.88
C GLN A 251 9.42 -0.65 2.17
N THR A 252 8.23 -0.31 2.70
CA THR A 252 7.39 0.77 2.16
C THR A 252 8.14 2.09 2.19
N LEU A 253 8.73 2.48 3.32
CA LEU A 253 9.50 3.72 3.44
C LEU A 253 10.69 3.77 2.49
N ARG A 254 11.50 2.71 2.44
CA ARG A 254 12.64 2.62 1.53
C ARG A 254 12.19 2.75 0.07
N LYS A 255 11.11 2.06 -0.30
CA LYS A 255 10.55 2.13 -1.66
C LYS A 255 10.03 3.54 -1.96
N ARG A 256 9.39 4.20 -1.01
CA ARG A 256 8.90 5.58 -1.12
C ARG A 256 10.02 6.58 -1.36
N ASP A 257 11.13 6.46 -0.62
CA ASP A 257 12.31 7.31 -0.82
C ASP A 257 12.93 7.13 -2.21
N VAL A 258 13.05 5.88 -2.67
CA VAL A 258 13.59 5.55 -4.01
C VAL A 258 12.69 6.11 -5.11
N VAL A 259 11.38 5.83 -5.05
CA VAL A 259 10.40 6.27 -6.05
C VAL A 259 10.23 7.79 -6.01
N GLY A 260 10.21 8.39 -4.83
CA GLY A 260 10.14 9.85 -4.64
C GLY A 260 11.32 10.59 -5.27
N SER A 261 12.49 9.95 -5.34
CA SER A 261 13.67 10.53 -6.00
C SER A 261 13.51 10.61 -7.51
N TYR A 262 12.89 9.59 -8.12
CA TYR A 262 12.57 9.58 -9.53
C TYR A 262 11.55 10.69 -9.88
N PHE A 263 10.42 10.74 -9.16
CA PHE A 263 9.34 11.72 -9.43
C PHE A 263 9.66 13.16 -8.99
N ALA A 264 10.72 13.36 -8.19
CA ALA A 264 11.28 14.70 -8.01
C ALA A 264 11.89 15.27 -9.30
N ILE A 265 12.25 14.41 -10.27
CA ILE A 265 12.74 14.78 -11.59
C ILE A 265 11.63 14.66 -12.63
N ASP A 266 10.99 13.50 -12.73
CA ASP A 266 9.89 13.27 -13.69
C ASP A 266 8.58 13.90 -13.18
N GLY A 267 8.14 14.96 -13.86
CA GLY A 267 6.98 15.76 -13.43
C GLY A 267 7.28 16.83 -12.37
N ASN A 268 8.46 16.82 -11.75
CA ASN A 268 8.85 17.74 -10.67
C ASN A 268 7.84 17.77 -9.50
N ASP A 269 7.28 16.60 -9.18
CA ASP A 269 6.29 16.44 -8.11
C ASP A 269 6.46 15.09 -7.39
N ALA A 270 7.41 15.04 -6.45
CA ALA A 270 7.55 13.91 -5.54
C ALA A 270 6.31 13.72 -4.64
N GLY A 271 5.42 14.71 -4.58
CA GLY A 271 4.20 14.63 -3.79
C GLY A 271 3.21 13.59 -4.29
N HIS A 272 3.35 13.11 -5.52
CA HIS A 272 2.59 11.96 -6.02
C HIS A 272 2.92 10.65 -5.29
N VAL A 273 4.13 10.55 -4.75
CA VAL A 273 4.64 9.37 -4.04
C VAL A 273 4.33 9.46 -2.56
N PHE A 274 4.51 10.65 -1.98
CA PHE A 274 4.28 10.86 -0.55
C PHE A 274 2.82 11.12 -0.23
N GLY A 275 2.14 11.85 -1.09
CA GLY A 275 0.74 12.21 -0.94
C GLY A 275 -0.17 11.00 -0.83
N GLU A 276 -1.22 11.20 -0.07
CA GLU A 276 -2.42 10.39 -0.16
C GLU A 276 -3.09 10.66 -1.52
N TYR A 277 -3.93 9.74 -2.00
CA TYR A 277 -4.80 9.93 -3.18
C TYR A 277 -4.16 9.81 -4.57
N MET A 278 -2.83 9.86 -4.69
CA MET A 278 -2.12 9.79 -5.98
C MET A 278 -1.63 8.38 -6.30
N TRP A 279 -1.55 8.05 -7.60
CA TRP A 279 -1.32 6.70 -8.10
C TRP A 279 -0.07 6.03 -7.55
N ASP A 280 1.05 6.75 -7.65
CA ASP A 280 2.37 6.24 -7.31
C ASP A 280 2.46 5.95 -5.81
N GLY A 281 1.91 6.85 -5.00
CA GLY A 281 1.81 6.71 -3.55
C GLY A 281 0.98 5.51 -3.09
N ASN A 282 0.03 5.03 -3.90
CA ASN A 282 -0.74 3.82 -3.60
C ASN A 282 0.06 2.53 -3.92
N TRP A 283 0.80 2.50 -5.04
CA TRP A 283 1.56 1.31 -5.42
C TRP A 283 2.80 1.05 -4.56
N VAL A 284 3.41 2.09 -3.98
CA VAL A 284 4.65 1.96 -3.19
C VAL A 284 4.54 1.05 -1.96
N ALA A 285 3.35 0.81 -1.42
CA ALA A 285 3.16 -0.07 -0.27
C ALA A 285 2.88 -1.54 -0.65
N ARG A 286 3.08 -1.89 -1.93
CA ARG A 286 2.71 -3.19 -2.49
C ARG A 286 3.79 -3.76 -3.39
N ARG A 287 3.84 -5.09 -3.43
CA ARG A 287 4.57 -5.89 -4.39
C ARG A 287 3.91 -7.26 -4.49
N TYR A 288 2.92 -7.39 -5.36
CA TYR A 288 2.30 -8.68 -5.65
C TYR A 288 3.00 -9.30 -6.85
N TRP A 289 3.46 -10.54 -6.71
CA TRP A 289 4.18 -11.22 -7.78
C TRP A 289 4.06 -12.74 -7.64
N SER A 290 4.39 -13.44 -8.72
CA SER A 290 4.48 -14.90 -8.73
C SER A 290 5.77 -15.36 -9.38
N MET A 291 6.29 -16.48 -8.92
CA MET A 291 7.48 -17.11 -9.49
C MET A 291 7.07 -18.20 -10.50
N ALA A 292 7.79 -18.24 -11.60
CA ALA A 292 7.70 -19.21 -12.67
C ALA A 292 9.12 -19.53 -13.17
N HIS A 293 9.24 -20.35 -14.21
CA HIS A 293 10.50 -20.75 -14.81
C HIS A 293 10.52 -20.58 -16.33
N ALA A 294 11.70 -20.32 -16.88
CA ALA A 294 11.89 -20.17 -18.32
C ALA A 294 11.63 -21.46 -19.12
N ASN A 295 11.56 -22.63 -18.48
CA ASN A 295 11.19 -23.89 -19.11
C ASN A 295 9.72 -24.28 -18.90
N ASP A 296 8.94 -23.47 -18.18
CA ASP A 296 7.52 -23.77 -17.93
C ASP A 296 6.78 -23.90 -19.25
N ALA A 297 6.15 -25.06 -19.44
CA ALA A 297 5.32 -25.33 -20.59
C ALA A 297 4.00 -24.56 -20.46
N GLY A 298 3.58 -23.89 -21.53
CA GLY A 298 2.30 -23.18 -21.54
C GLY A 298 2.16 -22.23 -22.71
N PRO A 299 0.95 -21.73 -22.96
CA PRO A 299 0.72 -20.71 -23.97
C PRO A 299 1.42 -19.39 -23.60
N GLU A 300 1.65 -18.54 -24.60
CA GLU A 300 2.10 -17.15 -24.42
C GLU A 300 1.03 -16.28 -23.71
N PHE A 301 -0.13 -16.81 -23.35
CA PHE A 301 -1.11 -16.08 -22.56
C PHE A 301 -1.92 -17.05 -21.72
N GLN A 302 -1.87 -16.88 -20.40
CA GLN A 302 -2.63 -17.71 -19.46
C GLN A 302 -3.80 -16.93 -18.87
N LEU A 303 -5.02 -17.46 -19.03
CA LEU A 303 -6.22 -16.87 -18.45
C LEU A 303 -6.23 -17.12 -16.94
N ARG A 304 -6.27 -16.05 -16.14
CA ARG A 304 -6.41 -16.14 -14.69
C ARG A 304 -7.80 -15.67 -14.26
N PRO A 305 -8.59 -16.53 -13.57
CA PRO A 305 -9.86 -16.10 -13.04
C PRO A 305 -9.67 -15.12 -11.88
N PHE A 306 -10.57 -14.15 -11.78
CA PHE A 306 -10.65 -13.17 -10.69
C PHE A 306 -12.12 -12.92 -10.32
N GLN A 307 -12.35 -12.31 -9.16
CA GLN A 307 -13.69 -11.86 -8.75
C GLN A 307 -13.85 -10.38 -9.12
N LEU A 308 -15.03 -9.97 -9.60
CA LEU A 308 -15.31 -8.55 -9.79
C LEU A 308 -16.22 -8.08 -8.65
N VAL A 309 -15.68 -7.28 -7.73
CA VAL A 309 -16.36 -6.84 -6.50
C VAL A 309 -16.66 -5.36 -6.58
N ASN A 310 -17.93 -4.98 -6.48
CA ASN A 310 -18.32 -3.58 -6.50
C ASN A 310 -17.90 -2.91 -5.18
N GLU A 311 -17.11 -1.84 -5.26
CA GLU A 311 -16.52 -1.21 -4.07
C GLU A 311 -17.58 -0.56 -3.18
N TYR A 312 -18.64 0.02 -3.75
CA TYR A 312 -19.69 0.66 -2.97
C TYR A 312 -20.55 -0.36 -2.20
N SER A 313 -21.09 -1.36 -2.90
CA SER A 313 -22.01 -2.34 -2.30
C SER A 313 -21.32 -3.51 -1.61
N SER A 314 -20.01 -3.72 -1.82
CA SER A 314 -19.27 -4.91 -1.36
C SER A 314 -19.86 -6.24 -1.87
N ARG A 315 -20.50 -6.21 -3.03
CA ARG A 315 -21.13 -7.37 -3.69
C ARG A 315 -20.31 -7.84 -4.88
N CYS A 316 -20.29 -9.14 -5.08
CA CYS A 316 -19.62 -9.79 -6.20
C CYS A 316 -20.55 -9.86 -7.39
N LEU A 317 -20.03 -9.54 -8.58
CA LEU A 317 -20.68 -9.87 -9.83
C LEU A 317 -20.78 -11.39 -9.95
N THR A 318 -21.99 -11.89 -10.18
CA THR A 318 -22.32 -13.31 -10.16
C THR A 318 -23.05 -13.70 -11.44
N SER A 319 -22.56 -14.75 -12.10
CA SER A 319 -23.18 -15.37 -13.26
C SER A 319 -24.55 -15.95 -12.87
N ALA A 320 -25.61 -15.54 -13.57
CA ALA A 320 -26.94 -16.15 -13.45
C ALA A 320 -27.13 -17.35 -14.41
N GLY A 321 -26.15 -17.62 -15.27
CA GLY A 321 -26.17 -18.66 -16.28
C GLY A 321 -26.65 -18.18 -17.66
N ALA A 322 -26.46 -19.04 -18.66
CA ALA A 322 -26.78 -18.74 -20.05
C ALA A 322 -28.23 -18.25 -20.24
N GLY A 323 -28.39 -17.21 -21.06
CA GLY A 323 -29.66 -16.55 -21.36
C GLY A 323 -30.14 -15.56 -20.30
N LYS A 324 -29.39 -15.36 -19.21
CA LYS A 324 -29.76 -14.45 -18.10
C LYS A 324 -28.74 -13.34 -17.92
N ALA A 325 -29.20 -12.22 -17.37
CA ALA A 325 -28.32 -11.12 -16.96
C ALA A 325 -27.49 -11.52 -15.74
N PRO A 326 -26.19 -11.15 -15.66
CA PRO A 326 -25.43 -11.28 -14.42
C PRO A 326 -26.06 -10.41 -13.33
N THR A 327 -25.87 -10.81 -12.08
CA THR A 327 -26.45 -10.14 -10.90
C THR A 327 -25.36 -9.78 -9.89
N LEU A 328 -25.73 -8.95 -8.91
CA LEU A 328 -24.91 -8.70 -7.73
C LEU A 328 -25.33 -9.67 -6.62
N ALA A 329 -24.37 -10.24 -5.89
CA ALA A 329 -24.65 -11.10 -4.74
C ALA A 329 -23.54 -10.99 -3.69
N ALA A 330 -23.78 -11.54 -2.50
CA ALA A 330 -22.76 -11.61 -1.46
C ALA A 330 -21.52 -12.34 -2.00
N CYS A 331 -20.34 -11.84 -1.71
CA CYS A 331 -19.10 -12.50 -2.11
C CYS A 331 -18.90 -13.78 -1.31
N THR A 332 -19.12 -14.95 -1.93
CA THR A 332 -19.01 -16.28 -1.30
C THR A 332 -17.78 -17.05 -1.78
N GLY A 333 -17.16 -16.62 -2.88
CA GLY A 333 -16.08 -17.39 -3.52
C GLY A 333 -16.60 -18.52 -4.41
N ALA A 334 -17.90 -18.57 -4.68
CA ALA A 334 -18.49 -19.55 -5.58
C ALA A 334 -17.90 -19.44 -6.99
N ALA A 335 -17.81 -20.56 -7.71
CA ALA A 335 -17.29 -20.60 -9.08
C ALA A 335 -18.05 -19.66 -10.04
N THR A 336 -19.34 -19.40 -9.79
CA THR A 336 -20.17 -18.45 -10.54
C THR A 336 -19.77 -16.98 -10.35
N GLN A 337 -18.85 -16.69 -9.44
CA GLN A 337 -18.31 -15.35 -9.16
C GLN A 337 -16.91 -15.15 -9.77
N ASN A 338 -16.40 -16.16 -10.46
CA ASN A 338 -15.10 -16.11 -11.11
C ASN A 338 -15.26 -15.75 -12.58
N TRP A 339 -14.44 -14.79 -13.02
CA TRP A 339 -14.47 -14.22 -14.37
C TRP A 339 -13.06 -14.14 -14.93
N PHE A 340 -12.93 -14.09 -16.24
CA PHE A 340 -11.66 -13.73 -16.87
C PHE A 340 -11.90 -12.86 -18.10
N TRP A 341 -10.89 -12.05 -18.43
CA TRP A 341 -10.85 -11.30 -19.68
C TRP A 341 -10.14 -12.12 -20.74
N GLN A 342 -10.82 -12.39 -21.85
CA GLN A 342 -10.23 -13.06 -22.99
C GLN A 342 -9.89 -12.04 -24.06
N GLN A 343 -8.60 -11.86 -24.33
CA GLN A 343 -8.13 -10.94 -25.37
C GLN A 343 -8.63 -11.36 -26.76
N LEU A 344 -9.09 -10.38 -27.54
CA LEU A 344 -9.48 -10.51 -28.94
C LEU A 344 -8.33 -10.09 -29.86
N PRO A 345 -8.25 -10.63 -31.09
CA PRO A 345 -7.34 -10.11 -32.11
C PRO A 345 -7.74 -8.67 -32.50
N ALA A 346 -6.98 -7.68 -32.03
CA ALA A 346 -7.22 -6.27 -32.31
C ALA A 346 -5.95 -5.53 -32.77
N ALA A 347 -6.09 -4.26 -33.14
CA ALA A 347 -4.92 -3.39 -33.27
C ALA A 347 -4.37 -3.10 -31.87
N PRO A 348 -3.03 -3.10 -31.67
CA PRO A 348 -2.44 -2.75 -30.39
C PRO A 348 -2.95 -1.39 -29.88
N GLY A 349 -3.55 -1.38 -28.67
CA GLY A 349 -4.13 -0.18 -28.06
C GLY A 349 -5.58 0.14 -28.48
N ALA A 350 -6.25 -0.73 -29.23
CA ALA A 350 -7.67 -0.56 -29.54
C ALA A 350 -8.54 -0.84 -28.31
N LYS A 351 -9.53 0.02 -28.05
CA LYS A 351 -10.62 -0.29 -27.12
C LYS A 351 -11.46 -1.46 -27.65
N ASN A 352 -12.26 -2.05 -26.76
CA ASN A 352 -13.19 -3.13 -27.06
C ASN A 352 -12.46 -4.34 -27.63
N ASP A 353 -11.35 -4.71 -26.99
CA ASP A 353 -10.44 -5.78 -27.41
C ASP A 353 -10.49 -7.00 -26.48
N ALA A 354 -11.51 -7.11 -25.62
CA ALA A 354 -11.66 -8.26 -24.73
C ALA A 354 -13.10 -8.78 -24.68
N LEU A 355 -13.26 -10.09 -24.51
CA LEU A 355 -14.51 -10.71 -24.08
C LEU A 355 -14.51 -10.80 -22.55
N PHE A 356 -15.67 -10.55 -21.94
CA PHE A 356 -15.88 -10.79 -20.50
C PHE A 356 -16.56 -12.15 -20.28
N VAL A 357 -15.83 -13.09 -19.68
CA VAL A 357 -16.24 -14.51 -19.71
C VAL A 357 -16.44 -15.05 -18.30
N SER A 358 -17.55 -15.75 -18.11
CA SER A 358 -17.84 -16.50 -16.88
C SER A 358 -16.94 -17.75 -16.81
N ALA A 359 -16.23 -17.92 -15.71
CA ALA A 359 -15.42 -19.11 -15.48
C ALA A 359 -16.28 -20.37 -15.27
N ALA A 360 -17.48 -20.22 -14.72
CA ALA A 360 -18.38 -21.32 -14.44
C ALA A 360 -19.06 -21.88 -15.69
N THR A 361 -19.53 -21.00 -16.58
CA THR A 361 -20.36 -21.41 -17.73
C THR A 361 -19.62 -21.35 -19.06
N ARG A 362 -18.47 -20.67 -19.10
CA ARG A 362 -17.75 -20.33 -20.34
C ARG A 362 -18.56 -19.45 -21.31
N GLY A 363 -19.67 -18.87 -20.85
CA GLY A 363 -20.45 -17.88 -21.58
C GLY A 363 -19.83 -16.48 -21.51
N CYS A 364 -20.09 -15.67 -22.53
CA CYS A 364 -19.66 -14.29 -22.63
C CYS A 364 -20.81 -13.34 -22.30
N ILE A 365 -20.52 -12.23 -21.66
CA ILE A 365 -21.51 -11.18 -21.41
C ILE A 365 -21.64 -10.31 -22.65
N ALA A 366 -22.86 -10.18 -23.17
CA ALA A 366 -23.24 -9.26 -24.23
C ALA A 366 -24.06 -8.09 -23.65
N GLU A 367 -23.96 -6.93 -24.27
CA GLU A 367 -24.85 -5.79 -24.01
C GLU A 367 -25.89 -5.67 -25.14
N ARG A 368 -27.17 -5.76 -24.79
CA ARG A 368 -28.32 -5.62 -25.69
C ARG A 368 -29.15 -4.40 -25.30
N GLU A 369 -30.11 -4.02 -26.14
CA GLU A 369 -31.05 -2.92 -25.83
C GLU A 369 -31.77 -3.11 -24.48
N ASN A 370 -32.06 -4.35 -24.10
CA ASN A 370 -32.73 -4.70 -22.85
C ASN A 370 -31.77 -4.99 -21.68
N GLY A 371 -30.48 -4.63 -21.81
CA GLY A 371 -29.46 -4.81 -20.78
C GLY A 371 -28.46 -5.94 -21.07
N LEU A 372 -27.76 -6.36 -20.02
CA LEU A 372 -26.71 -7.38 -20.12
C LEU A 372 -27.31 -8.80 -20.19
N VAL A 373 -26.69 -9.68 -20.97
CA VAL A 373 -27.08 -11.09 -21.07
C VAL A 373 -25.86 -11.98 -21.24
N GLU A 374 -25.82 -13.11 -20.55
CA GLU A 374 -24.83 -14.14 -20.78
C GLU A 374 -25.25 -15.04 -21.95
N GLU A 375 -24.40 -15.16 -22.97
CA GLU A 375 -24.66 -15.96 -24.16
C GLU A 375 -23.39 -16.66 -24.64
N SER A 376 -23.51 -17.50 -25.67
CA SER A 376 -22.33 -18.14 -26.27
C SER A 376 -21.33 -17.09 -26.78
N CYS A 377 -20.06 -17.29 -26.49
CA CYS A 377 -18.99 -16.41 -26.96
C CYS A 377 -18.90 -16.36 -28.49
N LYS A 378 -18.99 -15.16 -29.05
CA LYS A 378 -18.91 -14.84 -30.47
C LYS A 378 -17.88 -13.73 -30.66
N PRO A 379 -16.59 -14.07 -30.87
CA PRO A 379 -15.51 -13.09 -31.00
C PRO A 379 -15.73 -12.02 -32.07
N GLU A 380 -16.54 -12.30 -33.08
CA GLU A 380 -16.93 -11.37 -34.15
C GLU A 380 -18.05 -10.38 -33.75
N SER A 381 -18.70 -10.61 -32.60
CA SER A 381 -19.87 -9.84 -32.18
C SER A 381 -19.48 -8.62 -31.36
N ALA A 382 -19.60 -7.44 -31.96
CA ALA A 382 -19.26 -6.17 -31.32
C ALA A 382 -19.99 -5.93 -29.98
N VAL A 383 -21.19 -6.48 -29.80
CA VAL A 383 -21.94 -6.39 -28.54
C VAL A 383 -21.37 -7.22 -27.39
N GLN A 384 -20.30 -7.99 -27.63
CA GLN A 384 -19.54 -8.72 -26.62
C GLN A 384 -18.12 -8.16 -26.42
N HIS A 385 -17.79 -7.02 -27.04
CA HIS A 385 -16.45 -6.46 -27.01
C HIS A 385 -16.34 -5.41 -25.90
N TRP A 386 -15.75 -5.79 -24.78
CA TRP A 386 -15.60 -4.97 -23.59
C TRP A 386 -14.23 -4.28 -23.53
N THR A 387 -14.15 -3.19 -22.77
CA THR A 387 -12.87 -2.60 -22.36
C THR A 387 -12.77 -2.63 -20.83
N PRO A 388 -11.95 -3.53 -20.24
CA PRO A 388 -11.65 -3.44 -18.82
C PRO A 388 -10.82 -2.17 -18.57
N TRP A 389 -11.16 -1.35 -17.58
CA TRP A 389 -10.41 -0.12 -17.32
C TRP A 389 -9.58 -0.23 -16.04
N ASP A 390 -8.35 0.26 -16.14
CA ASP A 390 -7.35 0.35 -15.11
C ASP A 390 -7.89 1.29 -14.03
N PHE A 391 -7.85 0.93 -12.74
CA PHE A 391 -8.50 1.67 -11.64
C PHE A 391 -10.00 1.37 -11.42
N GLY A 392 -10.48 0.24 -11.93
CA GLY A 392 -11.71 -0.38 -11.44
C GLY A 392 -12.99 0.10 -12.13
N PHE A 393 -12.89 0.84 -13.23
CA PHE A 393 -14.04 1.01 -14.12
C PHE A 393 -14.06 -0.14 -15.15
N VAL A 394 -15.24 -0.40 -15.69
CA VAL A 394 -15.41 -1.40 -16.75
C VAL A 394 -16.31 -0.76 -17.79
N TYR A 395 -15.79 -0.54 -18.99
CA TYR A 395 -16.58 -0.03 -20.10
C TYR A 395 -17.25 -1.19 -20.82
N THR A 396 -18.54 -1.02 -21.05
CA THR A 396 -19.37 -1.97 -21.75
C THR A 396 -19.23 -1.81 -23.26
N PRO A 397 -19.71 -2.79 -24.05
CA PRO A 397 -19.65 -2.74 -25.51
C PRO A 397 -20.29 -1.53 -26.19
N LEU A 398 -21.27 -0.88 -25.54
CA LEU A 398 -21.93 0.33 -26.03
C LEU A 398 -21.37 1.64 -25.42
N ASP A 399 -20.12 1.63 -24.94
CA ASP A 399 -19.45 2.77 -24.29
C ASP A 399 -20.17 3.29 -23.02
N HIS A 400 -20.92 2.41 -22.35
CA HIS A 400 -21.41 2.66 -21.00
C HIS A 400 -20.38 2.24 -19.96
N CYS A 401 -20.62 2.59 -18.71
CA CYS A 401 -19.84 2.18 -17.55
C CYS A 401 -20.68 1.22 -16.71
N LEU A 402 -20.10 0.07 -16.40
CA LEU A 402 -20.69 -0.91 -15.50
C LEU A 402 -20.63 -0.39 -14.07
N GLY A 403 -21.76 -0.40 -13.38
CA GLY A 403 -21.84 -0.01 -11.98
C GLY A 403 -23.00 -0.64 -11.25
N GLU A 404 -23.22 -0.17 -10.04
CA GLU A 404 -24.34 -0.53 -9.18
C GLU A 404 -25.17 0.72 -8.91
N LYS A 405 -26.49 0.61 -9.02
CA LYS A 405 -27.42 1.66 -8.58
C LYS A 405 -28.70 1.04 -8.05
N ASN A 406 -29.11 1.46 -6.85
CA ASN A 406 -30.32 0.98 -6.19
C ASN A 406 -30.38 -0.56 -6.14
N ASP A 407 -29.25 -1.17 -5.78
CA ASP A 407 -29.02 -2.60 -5.63
C ASP A 407 -29.05 -3.42 -6.92
N LEU A 408 -29.14 -2.75 -8.06
CA LEU A 408 -29.16 -3.35 -9.39
C LEU A 408 -27.85 -3.09 -10.12
N LEU A 409 -27.41 -4.10 -10.87
CA LEU A 409 -26.34 -3.96 -11.85
C LEU A 409 -26.84 -3.03 -12.98
N THR A 410 -26.07 -2.01 -13.30
CA THR A 410 -26.43 -1.03 -14.33
C THR A 410 -25.28 -0.82 -15.31
N ALA A 411 -25.63 -0.56 -16.56
CA ALA A 411 -24.74 -0.01 -17.57
C ALA A 411 -25.31 1.36 -17.95
N SER A 412 -24.57 2.42 -17.63
CA SER A 412 -25.03 3.80 -17.85
C SER A 412 -23.94 4.68 -18.45
N ARG A 413 -24.28 5.89 -18.92
CA ARG A 413 -23.28 6.83 -19.45
C ARG A 413 -22.17 7.05 -18.43
N CYS A 414 -20.93 7.05 -18.91
CA CYS A 414 -19.72 7.28 -18.12
C CYS A 414 -19.55 8.75 -17.70
N SER A 415 -20.54 9.28 -16.98
CA SER A 415 -20.54 10.63 -16.41
C SER A 415 -20.70 10.53 -14.90
N MET A 416 -19.96 11.32 -14.14
CA MET A 416 -20.04 11.37 -12.68
C MET A 416 -19.70 10.03 -11.98
N LEU A 417 -18.53 9.45 -12.30
CA LEU A 417 -18.10 8.15 -11.78
C LEU A 417 -17.77 8.24 -10.29
N THR A 418 -18.70 7.80 -9.45
CA THR A 418 -18.55 7.65 -8.00
C THR A 418 -18.15 6.21 -7.64
N ALA A 419 -18.08 5.89 -6.34
CA ALA A 419 -17.74 4.56 -5.85
C ALA A 419 -18.67 3.45 -6.39
N GLN A 420 -19.90 3.80 -6.75
CA GLN A 420 -20.90 2.90 -7.33
C GLN A 420 -20.47 2.26 -8.66
N TYR A 421 -19.58 2.91 -9.40
CA TYR A 421 -19.06 2.40 -10.68
C TYR A 421 -17.70 1.72 -10.54
N ARG A 422 -17.16 1.65 -9.31
CA ARG A 422 -15.86 1.03 -9.07
C ARG A 422 -15.95 -0.44 -8.73
N TRP A 423 -14.95 -1.15 -9.23
CA TRP A 423 -14.79 -2.58 -9.12
C TRP A 423 -13.37 -2.93 -8.72
N SER A 424 -13.23 -3.91 -7.83
CA SER A 424 -11.96 -4.48 -7.42
C SER A 424 -11.86 -5.94 -7.88
N PRO A 425 -10.64 -6.44 -8.21
CA PRO A 425 -10.42 -7.83 -8.61
C PRO A 425 -10.51 -8.85 -7.46
N SER A 426 -10.81 -8.40 -6.24
CA SER A 426 -10.86 -9.24 -5.04
C SER A 426 -11.92 -8.72 -4.06
N SER A 427 -12.43 -9.61 -3.21
CA SER A 427 -13.29 -9.24 -2.07
C SER A 427 -12.47 -8.87 -0.83
N GLN A 428 -11.20 -9.26 -0.79
CA GLN A 428 -10.19 -8.80 0.16
C GLN A 428 -9.48 -7.61 -0.48
N THR A 429 -9.95 -6.40 -0.18
CA THR A 429 -9.43 -5.15 -0.71
C THR A 429 -9.00 -4.27 0.44
N VAL A 430 -8.46 -3.10 0.11
CA VAL A 430 -8.14 -2.08 1.10
C VAL A 430 -9.35 -1.69 1.94
N TRP A 431 -10.52 -1.55 1.31
CA TRP A 431 -11.75 -1.03 1.94
C TRP A 431 -12.43 -2.04 2.86
N THR A 432 -12.20 -3.33 2.61
CA THR A 432 -12.77 -4.43 3.41
C THR A 432 -11.79 -4.96 4.45
N ASP A 433 -10.55 -4.45 4.49
CA ASP A 433 -9.56 -4.83 5.48
C ASP A 433 -9.93 -4.29 6.86
N THR A 434 -10.40 -5.20 7.71
CA THR A 434 -10.91 -4.85 9.03
C THR A 434 -9.83 -4.39 10.00
N ARG A 435 -8.54 -4.54 9.68
CA ARG A 435 -7.41 -4.13 10.55
C ARG A 435 -7.10 -2.63 10.50
N GLN A 436 -7.85 -1.87 9.71
CA GLN A 436 -7.66 -0.44 9.51
C GLN A 436 -8.59 0.38 10.42
N GLU A 437 -8.16 1.58 10.79
CA GLU A 437 -8.91 2.53 11.61
C GLU A 437 -8.88 3.93 11.02
N GLY A 438 -10.06 4.50 10.83
CA GLY A 438 -10.18 5.75 10.11
C GLY A 438 -9.83 7.00 10.90
N ALA A 439 -10.11 6.95 12.19
CA ALA A 439 -9.78 7.97 13.16
C ALA A 439 -9.67 7.34 14.54
N LEU A 440 -9.09 8.07 15.47
CA LEU A 440 -9.10 7.76 16.90
C LEU A 440 -10.19 8.61 17.57
N PHE A 441 -10.72 8.12 18.68
CA PHE A 441 -11.83 8.73 19.40
C PHE A 441 -11.45 8.78 20.89
N GLY A 442 -11.59 9.95 21.51
CA GLY A 442 -11.29 10.15 22.94
C GLY A 442 -11.41 11.60 23.37
N ASP A 443 -11.61 11.83 24.67
CA ASP A 443 -11.72 13.17 25.26
C ASP A 443 -10.36 13.89 25.34
N VAL A 444 -9.91 14.39 24.19
CA VAL A 444 -8.66 15.17 24.12
C VAL A 444 -8.85 16.60 24.66
N ARG A 445 -10.08 17.05 24.95
CA ARG A 445 -10.36 18.42 25.40
C ARG A 445 -10.48 18.51 26.93
N GLY A 446 -10.81 17.42 27.59
CA GLY A 446 -11.13 17.36 29.02
C GLY A 446 -12.54 17.86 29.31
N GLU A 447 -13.46 17.69 28.36
CA GLU A 447 -14.84 18.18 28.42
C GLU A 447 -15.84 17.04 28.67
N GLY A 448 -15.37 15.85 29.06
CA GLY A 448 -16.21 14.67 29.31
C GLY A 448 -16.81 14.05 28.04
N ARG A 449 -16.36 14.47 26.86
CA ARG A 449 -16.87 14.03 25.55
C ARG A 449 -15.72 13.79 24.58
N ASP A 450 -15.85 12.74 23.78
CA ASP A 450 -14.85 12.36 22.81
C ASP A 450 -14.78 13.37 21.65
N SER A 451 -13.56 13.58 21.17
CA SER A 451 -13.28 14.21 19.87
C SER A 451 -12.78 13.18 18.88
N THR A 452 -12.96 13.45 17.58
CA THR A 452 -12.36 12.66 16.52
C THR A 452 -10.96 13.18 16.24
N VAL A 453 -9.94 12.32 16.36
CA VAL A 453 -8.54 12.63 16.04
C VAL A 453 -8.16 11.92 14.74
N TYR A 454 -7.85 12.70 13.71
CA TYR A 454 -7.49 12.22 12.37
C TYR A 454 -6.03 12.55 12.06
N VAL A 455 -5.22 11.52 11.79
CA VAL A 455 -3.81 11.69 11.39
C VAL A 455 -3.72 11.59 9.88
N GLN A 456 -3.25 12.68 9.27
CA GLN A 456 -3.13 12.81 7.83
C GLN A 456 -1.66 12.88 7.42
N ARG A 457 -1.25 12.04 6.50
CA ARG A 457 0.07 12.10 5.91
C ARG A 457 0.24 13.35 5.04
N ARG A 458 1.44 13.91 5.04
CA ARG A 458 1.78 15.04 4.19
C ARG A 458 2.19 14.60 2.78
N LYS A 459 1.99 15.48 1.81
CA LYS A 459 2.45 15.28 0.43
C LYS A 459 3.87 15.74 0.16
N ASP A 460 4.45 16.58 1.02
CA ASP A 460 5.79 17.16 0.81
C ASP A 460 6.93 16.32 1.43
N GLY A 461 6.60 15.13 1.96
CA GLY A 461 7.56 14.21 2.56
C GLY A 461 6.87 13.16 3.44
N PRO A 462 7.64 12.32 4.14
CA PRO A 462 7.08 11.21 4.94
C PRO A 462 6.45 11.65 6.27
N GLY A 463 6.37 12.95 6.56
CA GLY A 463 5.74 13.49 7.76
C GLY A 463 4.21 13.40 7.75
N PHE A 464 3.58 13.91 8.81
CA PHE A 464 2.13 13.88 9.00
C PHE A 464 1.63 15.10 9.78
N ASN A 465 0.32 15.35 9.70
CA ASN A 465 -0.42 16.34 10.47
C ASN A 465 -1.50 15.63 11.27
N VAL A 466 -1.90 16.19 12.40
CA VAL A 466 -2.98 15.69 13.25
C VAL A 466 -4.07 16.75 13.30
N TRP A 467 -5.28 16.35 12.97
CA TRP A 467 -6.49 17.16 12.98
C TRP A 467 -7.43 16.64 14.07
N VAL A 468 -8.10 17.56 14.76
CA VAL A 468 -9.09 17.22 15.79
C VAL A 468 -10.42 17.89 15.46
N ALA A 469 -11.50 17.09 15.43
CA ALA A 469 -12.86 17.55 15.19
C ALA A 469 -13.76 17.23 16.39
N GLU A 470 -14.63 18.17 16.73
CA GLU A 470 -15.65 18.00 17.76
C GLU A 470 -16.88 17.25 17.20
N MET A 471 -17.53 16.42 18.04
CA MET A 471 -18.67 15.56 17.62
C MET A 471 -20.06 16.17 17.88
N SER A 472 -20.18 17.49 18.06
CA SER A 472 -21.40 18.12 18.63
C SER A 472 -22.18 19.02 17.64
N ARG A 473 -21.50 19.84 16.81
CA ARG A 473 -21.96 20.60 15.62
C ARG A 473 -20.85 21.59 15.24
N PHE A 474 -20.40 21.54 13.99
CA PHE A 474 -19.17 22.16 13.44
C PHE A 474 -18.73 23.55 13.96
N ASP A 475 -17.47 23.61 14.37
CA ASP A 475 -16.45 24.33 13.60
C ASP A 475 -15.43 23.29 13.08
N ARG A 476 -14.88 23.50 11.88
CA ARG A 476 -14.06 22.53 11.13
C ARG A 476 -12.97 21.88 11.98
N ALA A 477 -12.56 20.65 11.61
CA ALA A 477 -11.40 20.01 12.21
C ALA A 477 -10.20 20.97 12.22
N SER A 478 -9.59 21.12 13.39
CA SER A 478 -8.49 22.06 13.62
C SER A 478 -7.16 21.32 13.65
N PRO A 479 -6.07 21.89 13.10
CA PRO A 479 -4.76 21.27 13.17
C PRO A 479 -4.23 21.39 14.59
N TRP A 480 -3.97 20.26 15.24
CA TRP A 480 -3.45 20.21 16.61
C TRP A 480 -1.96 19.89 16.66
N PHE A 481 -1.42 19.27 15.61
CA PHE A 481 0.01 19.00 15.47
C PHE A 481 0.40 18.94 14.00
N LEU A 482 1.50 19.60 13.63
CA LEU A 482 2.03 19.61 12.27
C LEU A 482 3.47 19.11 12.30
N ASN A 483 3.74 17.97 11.67
CA ASN A 483 5.05 17.33 11.66
C ASN A 483 5.55 17.21 10.22
N ALA A 484 6.25 18.25 9.78
CA ALA A 484 6.96 18.24 8.52
C ALA A 484 8.28 17.46 8.67
N VAL A 485 8.43 16.41 7.87
CA VAL A 485 9.71 15.70 7.69
C VAL A 485 10.16 15.98 6.25
N PRO A 486 11.17 16.84 6.04
CA PRO A 486 11.59 17.22 4.70
C PRO A 486 12.13 16.03 3.90
N PHE A 487 11.71 15.91 2.65
CA PHE A 487 12.27 14.95 1.70
C PHE A 487 13.35 15.63 0.85
N ASP A 488 14.56 15.06 0.84
CA ASP A 488 15.63 15.44 -0.08
C ASP A 488 15.79 14.35 -1.15
N PRO A 489 15.44 14.61 -2.43
CA PRO A 489 15.58 13.64 -3.50
C PRO A 489 17.04 13.29 -3.83
N GLN A 490 18.01 14.11 -3.44
CA GLN A 490 19.45 13.89 -3.68
C GLN A 490 20.15 13.13 -2.55
N ALA A 491 19.48 12.95 -1.41
CA ALA A 491 20.06 12.22 -0.29
C ALA A 491 20.21 10.72 -0.61
N THR A 492 21.34 10.14 -0.20
CA THR A 492 21.61 8.70 -0.30
C THR A 492 21.25 7.94 0.98
N ALA A 493 21.07 8.68 2.07
CA ALA A 493 20.56 8.15 3.32
C ALA A 493 19.02 8.07 3.30
N PRO A 494 18.42 7.16 4.10
CA PRO A 494 16.98 7.16 4.32
C PRO A 494 16.49 8.52 4.84
N THR A 495 15.32 8.95 4.37
CA THR A 495 14.70 10.20 4.83
C THR A 495 14.32 10.10 6.32
N CYS A 496 13.82 8.93 6.71
CA CYS A 496 13.43 8.63 8.08
C CYS A 496 14.61 8.08 8.87
N ASN A 497 14.85 8.66 10.04
CA ASN A 497 15.85 8.23 11.01
C ASN A 497 15.21 7.97 12.39
N ALA A 498 16.05 7.58 13.36
CA ALA A 498 15.64 7.16 14.68
C ALA A 498 14.87 8.21 15.51
N ASP A 499 15.00 9.50 15.17
CA ASP A 499 14.36 10.61 15.88
C ASP A 499 13.34 11.38 15.02
N SER A 500 13.09 10.92 13.78
CA SER A 500 12.04 11.47 12.92
C SER A 500 10.73 10.69 13.06
N LEU A 501 9.61 11.40 13.20
CA LEU A 501 8.28 10.77 13.21
C LEU A 501 7.75 10.65 11.78
N CYS A 502 8.06 9.55 11.11
CA CYS A 502 7.53 9.28 9.76
C CYS A 502 6.24 8.46 9.80
N PHE A 503 5.26 8.81 8.96
CA PHE A 503 3.91 8.26 8.99
C PHE A 503 3.87 6.73 8.80
N ASP A 504 4.55 6.18 7.78
CA ASP A 504 4.54 4.73 7.52
C ASP A 504 5.10 3.90 8.69
N SER A 505 6.03 4.50 9.46
CA SER A 505 6.67 3.88 10.61
C SER A 505 6.04 4.20 11.96
N ALA A 506 5.09 5.12 11.98
CA ALA A 506 4.36 5.45 13.18
C ALA A 506 3.14 4.55 13.33
N ARG A 507 2.86 4.15 14.57
CA ARG A 507 1.52 3.72 15.01
C ARG A 507 1.00 4.72 16.01
N PHE A 508 -0.31 4.90 16.01
CA PHE A 508 -0.95 5.94 16.82
C PHE A 508 -1.91 5.31 17.82
N LEU A 509 -1.79 5.73 19.07
CA LEU A 509 -2.74 5.42 20.14
C LEU A 509 -3.26 6.72 20.73
N LEU A 510 -4.45 6.63 21.32
CA LEU A 510 -5.08 7.72 22.05
C LEU A 510 -5.46 7.20 23.44
N GLY A 511 -5.18 7.98 24.48
CA GLY A 511 -5.49 7.63 25.86
C GLY A 511 -4.91 8.64 26.86
N ASP A 512 -5.47 8.73 28.05
CA ASP A 512 -4.96 9.60 29.13
C ASP A 512 -3.73 8.95 29.77
N PHE A 513 -2.56 9.09 29.14
CA PHE A 513 -1.35 8.41 29.60
C PHE A 513 -0.76 9.12 30.82
N ASP A 514 -0.96 10.43 30.97
CA ASP A 514 -0.38 11.20 32.06
C ASP A 514 -1.26 11.31 33.32
N GLY A 515 -2.56 11.03 33.18
CA GLY A 515 -3.56 10.99 34.24
C GLY A 515 -4.18 12.35 34.53
N ASP A 516 -4.16 13.28 33.58
CA ASP A 516 -4.70 14.63 33.76
C ASP A 516 -6.18 14.78 33.34
N GLY A 517 -6.81 13.67 32.95
CA GLY A 517 -8.20 13.60 32.51
C GLY A 517 -8.40 13.89 31.03
N ARG A 518 -7.33 14.17 30.27
CA ARG A 518 -7.39 14.36 28.81
C ARG A 518 -6.70 13.22 28.10
N ALA A 519 -7.30 12.75 27.01
CA ALA A 519 -6.64 11.80 26.13
C ALA A 519 -5.48 12.47 25.36
N ASP A 520 -4.29 11.91 25.48
CA ASP A 520 -3.10 12.30 24.73
C ASP A 520 -2.92 11.46 23.46
N LEU A 521 -2.12 11.96 22.53
CA LEU A 521 -1.69 11.20 21.35
C LEU A 521 -0.33 10.56 21.59
N MET A 522 -0.21 9.27 21.32
CA MET A 522 1.07 8.56 21.32
C MET A 522 1.48 8.15 19.91
N ALA A 523 2.69 8.53 19.50
CA ALA A 523 3.32 8.05 18.27
C ALA A 523 4.39 7.00 18.61
N ILE A 524 4.26 5.81 18.04
CA ILE A 524 5.13 4.65 18.33
C ILE A 524 5.99 4.37 17.10
N THR A 525 7.32 4.42 17.23
CA THR A 525 8.25 4.32 16.09
C THR A 525 9.44 3.38 16.38
N PRO A 526 10.10 2.81 15.35
CA PRO A 526 11.38 2.13 15.54
C PRO A 526 12.48 3.11 15.96
N ARG A 527 13.26 2.75 16.98
CA ARG A 527 14.38 3.57 17.47
C ARG A 527 15.42 2.73 18.20
N ASN A 528 16.70 2.91 17.88
CA ASN A 528 17.85 2.26 18.54
C ASN A 528 17.71 0.72 18.66
N GLY A 529 17.15 0.09 17.64
CA GLY A 529 16.93 -1.37 17.60
C GLY A 529 15.72 -1.88 18.40
N GLY A 530 14.99 -1.01 19.09
CA GLY A 530 13.71 -1.31 19.76
C GLY A 530 12.60 -0.37 19.29
N THR A 531 11.64 -0.12 20.17
CA THR A 531 10.47 0.73 19.96
C THR A 531 10.54 1.95 20.88
N ALA A 532 10.36 3.13 20.30
CA ALA A 532 10.17 4.38 21.02
C ALA A 532 8.68 4.76 21.07
N PHE A 533 8.26 5.19 22.25
CA PHE A 533 6.92 5.71 22.51
C PHE A 533 7.05 7.21 22.73
N TRP A 534 6.52 8.01 21.82
CA TRP A 534 6.55 9.46 21.87
C TRP A 534 5.18 9.97 22.32
N LEU A 535 5.12 10.59 23.48
CA LEU A 535 3.90 11.17 24.02
C LEU A 535 3.79 12.62 23.54
N LEU A 536 2.67 12.94 22.90
CA LEU A 536 2.25 14.28 22.54
C LEU A 536 1.06 14.62 23.43
N LYS A 537 1.36 15.29 24.54
CA LYS A 537 0.37 15.61 25.57
C LYS A 537 -0.73 16.52 25.05
N SER A 538 -1.97 16.32 25.48
CA SER A 538 -3.04 17.24 25.15
C SER A 538 -3.08 18.46 26.08
N ALA A 539 -3.02 19.65 25.48
CA ALA A 539 -3.28 20.91 26.15
C ALA A 539 -4.76 21.35 26.06
N GLY A 540 -5.66 20.45 25.61
CA GLY A 540 -7.09 20.72 25.40
C GLY A 540 -7.42 21.54 24.14
N THR A 541 -6.40 22.08 23.47
CA THR A 541 -6.53 22.92 22.26
C THR A 541 -5.54 22.57 21.15
N HIS A 542 -4.48 21.85 21.50
CA HIS A 542 -3.42 21.37 20.63
C HIS A 542 -2.69 20.22 21.33
N PHE A 543 -1.87 19.49 20.57
CA PHE A 543 -0.93 18.54 21.15
C PHE A 543 0.46 19.20 21.32
N GLU A 544 1.09 18.98 22.48
CA GLU A 544 2.44 19.44 22.75
C GLU A 544 3.49 18.74 21.85
N ALA A 545 4.71 19.27 21.83
CA ALA A 545 5.81 18.64 21.13
C ALA A 545 6.08 17.22 21.65
N PRO A 546 6.41 16.25 20.76
CA PRO A 546 6.63 14.87 21.15
C PRO A 546 7.77 14.74 22.14
N ARG A 547 7.53 14.01 23.24
CA ARG A 547 8.54 13.67 24.24
C ARG A 547 8.70 12.17 24.32
N LEU A 548 9.95 11.70 24.38
CA LEU A 548 10.21 10.27 24.57
C LEU A 548 9.66 9.86 25.94
N TRP A 549 8.56 9.10 25.91
CA TRP A 549 7.86 8.60 27.09
C TRP A 549 8.48 7.28 27.56
N PHE A 550 8.83 6.41 26.61
CA PHE A 550 9.52 5.16 26.89
C PHE A 550 10.34 4.67 25.69
N GLN A 551 11.41 3.93 25.97
CA GLN A 551 12.25 3.26 24.96
C GLN A 551 12.42 1.80 25.38
N THR A 552 11.99 0.86 24.54
CA THR A 552 12.24 -0.56 24.76
C THR A 552 13.66 -0.94 24.31
N SER A 553 14.13 -2.10 24.79
CA SER A 553 15.29 -2.77 24.22
C SER A 553 14.96 -3.47 22.90
N ALA A 554 15.94 -4.09 22.26
CA ALA A 554 15.76 -4.89 21.04
C ALA A 554 14.91 -6.16 21.22
N ALA A 555 14.43 -6.46 22.43
CA ALA A 555 13.48 -7.55 22.67
C ALA A 555 12.04 -7.21 22.25
N TRP A 556 11.72 -5.92 22.07
CA TRP A 556 10.42 -5.45 21.56
C TRP A 556 10.68 -4.48 20.42
N THR A 557 10.54 -4.98 19.20
CA THR A 557 10.73 -4.19 17.99
C THR A 557 9.41 -4.07 17.22
N PRO A 558 9.20 -3.00 16.44
CA PRO A 558 7.98 -2.85 15.66
C PRO A 558 7.75 -3.97 14.63
N GLU A 559 8.81 -4.65 14.19
CA GLU A 559 8.73 -5.75 13.20
C GLU A 559 8.07 -7.00 13.79
N ILE A 560 8.27 -7.27 15.09
CA ILE A 560 7.69 -8.43 15.79
C ILE A 560 6.46 -8.06 16.64
N ALA A 561 6.25 -6.78 16.90
CA ALA A 561 5.01 -6.28 17.47
C ALA A 561 3.87 -6.43 16.46
N GLN A 562 2.89 -7.26 16.78
CA GLN A 562 1.71 -7.45 15.96
C GLN A 562 0.79 -6.23 16.10
N GLN A 563 0.44 -5.84 17.32
CA GLN A 563 -0.44 -4.71 17.60
C GLN A 563 -0.06 -4.00 18.90
N TYR A 564 -0.36 -2.70 18.95
CA TYR A 564 -0.34 -1.91 20.18
C TYR A 564 -1.78 -1.52 20.56
N VAL A 565 -2.08 -1.50 21.84
CA VAL A 565 -3.40 -1.12 22.38
C VAL A 565 -3.21 -0.23 23.60
N ALA A 566 -4.03 0.82 23.72
CA ALA A 566 -4.05 1.68 24.91
C ALA A 566 -5.29 1.42 25.76
N GLY A 567 -5.16 1.42 27.08
CA GLY A 567 -6.27 1.31 28.02
C GLY A 567 -5.81 1.24 29.47
N ASP A 568 -6.63 1.67 30.42
CA ASP A 568 -6.33 1.60 31.86
C ASP A 568 -6.51 0.16 32.38
N SER A 569 -5.52 -0.68 32.07
CA SER A 569 -5.55 -2.10 32.38
C SER A 569 -5.14 -2.37 33.82
N ASN A 570 -4.40 -1.47 34.46
CA ASN A 570 -3.98 -1.60 35.85
C ASN A 570 -4.99 -0.97 36.86
N GLY A 571 -5.86 -0.06 36.41
CA GLY A 571 -6.90 0.59 37.20
C GLY A 571 -6.47 1.84 37.97
N ASP A 572 -5.33 2.44 37.65
CA ASP A 572 -4.81 3.62 38.33
C ASP A 572 -5.30 4.95 37.73
N GLY A 573 -6.20 4.89 36.74
CA GLY A 573 -6.75 6.05 36.06
C GLY A 573 -5.87 6.56 34.92
N ARG A 574 -4.76 5.88 34.60
CA ARG A 574 -3.93 6.20 33.42
C ARG A 574 -4.05 5.11 32.37
N ALA A 575 -4.03 5.50 31.11
CA ALA A 575 -3.91 4.57 30.01
C ALA A 575 -2.53 3.89 30.04
N ASP A 576 -2.53 2.56 30.02
CA ASP A 576 -1.36 1.72 29.81
C ASP A 576 -1.19 1.41 28.32
N VAL A 577 -0.02 0.89 27.92
CA VAL A 577 0.21 0.38 26.57
C VAL A 577 0.46 -1.11 26.58
N MET A 578 -0.40 -1.87 25.91
CA MET A 578 -0.19 -3.28 25.64
C MET A 578 0.49 -3.50 24.29
N ILE A 579 1.47 -4.39 24.25
CA ILE A 579 2.15 -4.90 23.06
C ILE A 579 1.76 -6.37 22.88
N ALA A 580 1.01 -6.67 21.82
CA ALA A 580 0.83 -8.03 21.34
C ALA A 580 2.03 -8.38 20.47
N GLN A 581 2.94 -9.23 20.94
CA GLN A 581 4.16 -9.61 20.24
C GLN A 581 4.03 -11.00 19.65
N LYS A 582 4.49 -11.20 18.40
CA LYS A 582 4.55 -12.53 17.77
C LYS A 582 5.52 -13.42 18.55
N SER A 583 5.01 -14.55 19.06
CA SER A 583 5.85 -15.57 19.71
C SER A 583 6.62 -16.40 18.66
N LYS A 584 7.80 -16.89 19.05
CA LYS A 584 8.63 -17.78 18.21
C LYS A 584 8.01 -19.17 18.02
N ASP A 585 7.27 -19.63 19.02
CA ASP A 585 6.73 -21.01 19.10
C ASP A 585 5.25 -21.07 18.67
N ALA A 586 4.77 -20.06 17.92
CA ALA A 586 3.39 -19.75 17.58
C ALA A 586 2.56 -19.04 18.67
N GLY A 587 1.51 -18.35 18.25
CA GLY A 587 0.69 -17.49 19.10
C GLY A 587 1.31 -16.13 19.38
N LEU A 588 0.84 -15.49 20.46
CA LEU A 588 1.21 -14.13 20.85
C LEU A 588 1.60 -14.06 22.33
N ASP A 589 2.55 -13.19 22.65
CA ASP A 589 2.86 -12.78 24.02
C ASP A 589 2.31 -11.37 24.25
N LEU A 590 1.49 -11.19 25.28
CA LEU A 590 0.87 -9.91 25.61
C LEU A 590 1.66 -9.26 26.74
N TRP A 591 2.42 -8.22 26.39
CA TRP A 591 3.23 -7.43 27.32
C TRP A 591 2.52 -6.12 27.62
N VAL A 592 2.61 -5.61 28.84
CA VAL A 592 2.03 -4.32 29.22
C VAL A 592 3.09 -3.41 29.80
N LEU A 593 3.10 -2.17 29.29
CA LEU A 593 3.85 -1.04 29.82
C LEU A 593 2.85 -0.21 30.63
N THR A 594 2.87 -0.37 31.94
CA THR A 594 1.99 0.42 32.80
C THR A 594 2.46 1.87 32.86
N SER A 595 1.56 2.84 32.83
CA SER A 595 1.94 4.25 32.89
C SER A 595 2.35 4.70 34.29
N GLY A 596 3.47 5.40 34.40
CA GLY A 596 3.85 6.21 35.57
C GLY A 596 3.54 7.70 35.39
N GLY A 597 2.72 8.06 34.41
CA GLY A 597 2.43 9.41 33.98
C GLY A 597 3.53 9.97 33.07
N ALA A 598 4.60 10.50 33.67
CA ALA A 598 5.70 11.12 32.90
C ALA A 598 6.51 10.13 32.05
N THR A 599 6.55 8.86 32.43
CA THR A 599 7.21 7.75 31.72
C THR A 599 6.48 6.44 32.02
N ALA A 600 6.75 5.38 31.25
CA ALA A 600 6.21 4.06 31.50
C ALA A 600 7.13 3.20 32.38
N ASN A 601 6.55 2.20 33.04
CA ASN A 601 7.32 1.10 33.61
C ASN A 601 7.78 0.13 32.52
N ALA A 602 8.80 -0.69 32.85
CA ALA A 602 9.30 -1.70 31.92
C ALA A 602 8.21 -2.71 31.52
N PRO A 603 8.23 -3.23 30.26
CA PRO A 603 7.23 -4.18 29.81
C PRO A 603 7.17 -5.42 30.70
N ALA A 604 6.00 -5.74 31.21
CA ALA A 604 5.72 -6.95 31.98
C ALA A 604 4.86 -7.92 31.16
N LEU A 605 5.18 -9.22 31.19
CA LEU A 605 4.39 -10.24 30.50
C LEU A 605 3.11 -10.52 31.29
N TRP A 606 1.96 -10.18 30.73
CA TRP A 606 0.67 -10.35 31.38
C TRP A 606 -0.05 -11.63 30.92
N LEU A 607 0.20 -12.09 29.69
CA LEU A 607 -0.33 -13.35 29.20
C LEU A 607 0.52 -13.95 28.07
N LYS A 608 0.81 -15.25 28.16
CA LYS A 608 1.27 -16.06 27.03
C LYS A 608 0.05 -16.60 26.27
N ALA A 609 -0.36 -15.91 25.22
CA ALA A 609 -1.54 -16.24 24.42
C ALA A 609 -1.18 -17.22 23.29
N SER A 610 -0.67 -18.40 23.66
CA SER A 610 -0.24 -19.44 22.71
C SER A 610 -1.38 -20.05 21.89
N GLN A 611 -2.63 -19.85 22.34
CA GLN A 611 -3.81 -20.37 21.66
C GLN A 611 -4.38 -19.42 20.60
N LEU A 612 -3.95 -18.16 20.55
CA LEU A 612 -4.47 -17.20 19.57
C LEU A 612 -3.75 -17.29 18.23
N SER A 613 -4.46 -16.98 17.14
CA SER A 613 -3.82 -16.69 15.86
C SER A 613 -2.94 -15.44 15.98
N GLN A 614 -1.78 -15.42 15.28
CA GLN A 614 -0.99 -14.20 15.11
C GLN A 614 -1.70 -13.13 14.27
N SER A 615 -2.82 -13.46 13.64
CA SER A 615 -3.70 -12.51 12.97
C SER A 615 -4.84 -11.98 13.86
N ALA A 616 -4.92 -12.39 15.13
CA ALA A 616 -5.94 -11.93 16.05
C ALA A 616 -5.88 -10.40 16.20
N ARG A 617 -7.04 -9.74 16.21
CA ARG A 617 -7.13 -8.30 16.43
C ARG A 617 -7.53 -8.05 17.88
N PHE A 618 -6.93 -7.04 18.50
CA PHE A 618 -7.18 -6.70 19.89
C PHE A 618 -7.83 -5.34 20.04
N MET A 619 -8.72 -5.23 21.03
CA MET A 619 -9.34 -3.98 21.43
C MET A 619 -9.36 -3.88 22.96
N PRO A 620 -9.10 -2.70 23.53
CA PRO A 620 -9.27 -2.47 24.96
C PRO A 620 -10.76 -2.48 25.25
N ALA A 621 -11.19 -3.25 26.24
CA ALA A 621 -12.59 -3.29 26.63
C ALA A 621 -12.74 -3.82 28.07
N ARG A 622 -13.68 -3.27 28.84
CA ARG A 622 -14.09 -3.84 30.11
C ARG A 622 -14.99 -5.05 29.87
N VAL A 623 -14.35 -6.21 29.71
CA VAL A 623 -15.01 -7.49 29.40
C VAL A 623 -15.00 -8.44 30.59
N ALA A 624 -15.77 -9.53 30.49
CA ALA A 624 -15.77 -10.63 31.46
C ALA A 624 -16.01 -10.19 32.93
N GLN A 625 -16.77 -9.10 33.13
CA GLN A 625 -17.02 -8.47 34.43
C GLN A 625 -15.76 -7.99 35.17
N SER A 626 -14.71 -7.67 34.41
CA SER A 626 -13.45 -7.14 34.93
C SER A 626 -13.64 -5.78 35.62
N LYS A 627 -12.94 -5.56 36.73
CA LYS A 627 -12.89 -4.25 37.41
C LYS A 627 -12.00 -3.22 36.71
N HIS A 628 -11.11 -3.69 35.83
CA HIS A 628 -10.18 -2.87 35.06
C HIS A 628 -10.40 -3.09 33.57
N VAL A 629 -9.84 -2.24 32.71
CA VAL A 629 -9.93 -2.43 31.27
C VAL A 629 -9.20 -3.73 30.91
N GLY A 630 -9.94 -4.71 30.43
CA GLY A 630 -9.42 -5.98 29.93
C GLY A 630 -9.08 -5.88 28.45
N LEU A 631 -9.11 -7.04 27.80
CA LEU A 631 -8.81 -7.14 26.38
C LEU A 631 -9.80 -8.07 25.66
N LEU A 632 -10.32 -7.58 24.54
CA LEU A 632 -11.06 -8.38 23.59
C LEU A 632 -10.12 -8.81 22.47
N ALA A 633 -10.05 -10.12 22.18
CA ALA A 633 -9.40 -10.63 20.96
C ALA A 633 -10.44 -11.16 19.97
N ILE A 634 -10.28 -10.75 18.72
CA ILE A 634 -11.16 -11.06 17.59
C ILE A 634 -10.39 -11.95 16.62
N GLU A 635 -10.94 -13.13 16.34
CA GLU A 635 -10.33 -14.15 15.49
C GLU A 635 -11.30 -14.57 14.36
N ASN A 636 -10.72 -15.02 13.25
CA ASN A 636 -11.43 -15.77 12.22
C ASN A 636 -11.17 -17.26 12.45
N ILE A 637 -12.21 -18.01 12.82
CA ILE A 637 -12.16 -19.46 12.99
C ILE A 637 -13.13 -20.08 12.00
N ASP A 638 -12.61 -20.77 10.99
CA ASP A 638 -13.39 -21.43 9.93
C ASP A 638 -14.40 -20.49 9.23
N GLY A 639 -14.06 -19.21 9.11
CA GLY A 639 -14.90 -18.16 8.51
C GLY A 639 -15.84 -17.46 9.50
N ALA A 640 -16.01 -17.98 10.71
CA ALA A 640 -16.86 -17.43 11.75
C ALA A 640 -16.12 -16.41 12.63
N LEU A 641 -16.85 -15.41 13.12
CA LEU A 641 -16.37 -14.47 14.12
C LEU A 641 -16.22 -15.17 15.48
N ALA A 642 -14.99 -15.28 15.97
CA ALA A 642 -14.68 -15.81 17.29
C ALA A 642 -14.14 -14.68 18.19
N LEU A 643 -14.60 -14.64 19.44
CA LEU A 643 -14.20 -13.65 20.44
C LEU A 643 -13.61 -14.34 21.67
N SER A 644 -12.45 -13.85 22.11
CA SER A 644 -11.84 -14.20 23.40
C SER A 644 -11.88 -12.98 24.32
N GLN A 645 -12.22 -13.17 25.60
CA GLN A 645 -12.30 -12.08 26.58
C GLN A 645 -11.27 -12.30 27.68
N PHE A 646 -10.36 -11.35 27.85
CA PHE A 646 -9.33 -11.42 28.87
C PHE A 646 -9.58 -10.35 29.92
N ALA A 647 -10.13 -10.74 31.07
CA ALA A 647 -10.28 -9.85 32.22
C ALA A 647 -8.91 -9.45 32.76
N SER A 648 -8.78 -8.21 33.24
CA SER A 648 -7.57 -7.75 33.93
C SER A 648 -7.78 -7.76 35.44
N ASP A 649 -6.79 -8.26 36.18
CA ASP A 649 -6.72 -8.13 37.64
C ASP A 649 -5.87 -6.94 38.13
N GLY A 650 -5.38 -6.13 37.20
CA GLY A 650 -4.48 -5.00 37.44
C GLY A 650 -3.00 -5.33 37.21
N SER A 651 -2.65 -6.60 37.02
CA SER A 651 -1.27 -7.06 36.86
C SER A 651 -1.08 -8.21 35.86
N ALA A 652 -2.17 -8.87 35.47
CA ALA A 652 -2.19 -9.94 34.49
C ALA A 652 -3.55 -10.01 33.78
N PHE A 653 -3.57 -10.68 32.63
CA PHE A 653 -4.79 -11.00 31.90
C PHE A 653 -5.22 -12.45 32.18
N ALA A 654 -6.46 -12.65 32.63
CA ALA A 654 -7.02 -13.98 32.82
C ALA A 654 -7.32 -14.65 31.46
N PRO A 655 -6.75 -15.84 31.16
CA PRO A 655 -6.95 -16.48 29.87
C PRO A 655 -8.38 -17.03 29.73
N SER A 656 -9.16 -16.48 28.78
CA SER A 656 -10.45 -17.02 28.36
C SER A 656 -10.59 -16.95 26.84
N TYR A 657 -10.23 -18.06 26.19
CA TYR A 657 -10.17 -18.15 24.73
C TYR A 657 -11.52 -18.54 24.14
N ARG A 658 -11.90 -17.88 23.05
CA ARG A 658 -13.05 -18.22 22.20
C ARG A 658 -14.33 -18.40 23.03
N THR A 659 -14.56 -17.49 23.97
CA THR A 659 -15.76 -17.49 24.82
C THR A 659 -17.04 -17.45 23.99
N ASN A 660 -16.96 -16.88 22.78
CA ASN A 660 -18.06 -16.77 21.84
C ASN A 660 -17.58 -17.13 20.42
N VAL A 661 -18.39 -17.87 19.67
CA VAL A 661 -18.21 -18.12 18.24
C VAL A 661 -19.56 -17.92 17.54
N TYR A 662 -19.62 -16.95 16.64
CA TYR A 662 -20.83 -16.58 15.91
C TYR A 662 -20.74 -17.05 14.46
N ALA A 663 -21.23 -18.26 14.19
CA ALA A 663 -21.19 -18.86 12.85
C ALA A 663 -21.97 -18.06 11.79
N GLN A 664 -22.96 -17.27 12.23
CA GLN A 664 -23.75 -16.40 11.35
C GLN A 664 -23.01 -15.12 10.93
N LEU A 665 -21.93 -14.75 11.62
CA LEU A 665 -21.13 -13.56 11.32
C LEU A 665 -19.83 -14.00 10.62
N ARG A 666 -19.56 -13.41 9.46
CA ARG A 666 -18.39 -13.70 8.63
C ARG A 666 -17.22 -12.86 9.12
N ALA A 667 -16.27 -13.47 9.80
CA ALA A 667 -15.12 -12.76 10.38
C ALA A 667 -14.37 -11.83 9.40
N PRO A 668 -14.15 -12.18 8.11
CA PRO A 668 -13.50 -11.27 7.16
C PRO A 668 -14.27 -9.97 6.88
N PHE A 669 -15.57 -9.93 7.18
CA PHE A 669 -16.47 -8.80 6.94
C PHE A 669 -17.10 -8.23 8.22
N ALA A 670 -16.65 -8.69 9.39
CA ALA A 670 -17.15 -8.21 10.67
C ALA A 670 -16.29 -7.05 11.17
N LYS A 671 -16.83 -5.82 11.09
CA LYS A 671 -16.25 -4.64 11.74
C LYS A 671 -16.78 -4.56 13.17
N VAL A 672 -16.01 -5.08 14.12
CA VAL A 672 -16.33 -5.14 15.54
C VAL A 672 -15.86 -3.87 16.24
N VAL A 673 -16.71 -3.29 17.08
CA VAL A 673 -16.39 -2.20 18.01
C VAL A 673 -16.96 -2.49 19.39
N ALA A 674 -16.31 -1.97 20.43
CA ALA A 674 -16.68 -2.19 21.82
C ALA A 674 -16.89 -0.85 22.55
N GLY A 675 -17.82 -0.86 23.50
CA GLY A 675 -18.11 0.26 24.39
C GLY A 675 -19.36 -0.03 25.23
N ASP A 676 -19.46 0.59 26.40
CA ASP A 676 -20.62 0.50 27.30
C ASP A 676 -21.85 1.20 26.69
N ILE A 677 -22.68 0.43 25.99
CA ILE A 677 -23.92 0.92 25.33
C ILE A 677 -25.04 1.06 26.36
N ASP A 678 -25.00 0.13 27.31
CA ASP A 678 -25.75 -0.04 28.53
C ASP A 678 -25.82 1.06 29.60
N GLY A 679 -24.66 1.65 29.85
CA GLY A 679 -24.35 2.35 31.08
C GLY A 679 -24.15 1.41 32.29
N ASP A 680 -23.99 0.09 32.12
CA ASP A 680 -23.77 -0.85 33.23
C ASP A 680 -22.29 -0.97 33.64
N GLY A 681 -21.42 -0.24 32.94
CA GLY A 681 -19.98 -0.20 33.13
C GLY A 681 -19.23 -1.30 32.39
N ILE A 682 -19.89 -2.34 31.85
CA ILE A 682 -19.29 -3.43 31.09
C ILE A 682 -19.45 -3.13 29.60
N ASP A 683 -18.36 -3.26 28.83
CA ASP A 683 -18.44 -2.96 27.41
C ASP A 683 -19.28 -4.01 26.66
N ASP A 684 -20.18 -3.50 25.84
CA ASP A 684 -20.97 -4.22 24.86
C ASP A 684 -20.30 -4.17 23.49
N LEU A 685 -20.86 -4.87 22.50
CA LEU A 685 -20.37 -4.84 21.12
C LEU A 685 -21.41 -4.33 20.15
N ALA A 686 -20.94 -3.61 19.14
CA ALA A 686 -21.61 -3.47 17.86
C ALA A 686 -20.75 -4.09 16.75
N VAL A 687 -21.38 -4.82 15.84
CA VAL A 687 -20.73 -5.44 14.68
C VAL A 687 -21.43 -5.02 13.41
N LEU A 688 -20.67 -4.41 12.50
CA LEU A 688 -21.15 -4.05 11.15
C LEU A 688 -20.77 -5.15 10.17
N GLU A 689 -21.73 -5.56 9.35
CA GLU A 689 -21.52 -6.48 8.22
C GLU A 689 -22.23 -5.99 6.94
N PRO A 690 -21.68 -6.26 5.74
CA PRO A 690 -22.40 -6.00 4.51
C PRO A 690 -23.64 -6.91 4.45
N ARG A 691 -24.80 -6.37 4.04
CA ARG A 691 -26.04 -7.17 3.93
C ARG A 691 -25.92 -8.29 2.89
N GLY A 692 -25.15 -8.04 1.83
CA GLY A 692 -24.81 -9.00 0.78
C GLY A 692 -25.80 -9.01 -0.40
N ASP A 693 -27.01 -8.51 -0.22
CA ASP A 693 -28.05 -8.38 -1.24
C ASP A 693 -28.50 -6.92 -1.48
N SER A 694 -28.00 -5.94 -0.71
CA SER A 694 -27.96 -4.51 -1.07
C SER A 694 -26.63 -3.87 -0.69
N ALA A 695 -26.46 -2.59 -1.01
CA ALA A 695 -25.41 -1.72 -0.48
C ALA A 695 -25.58 -1.36 1.01
N SER A 696 -26.66 -1.79 1.66
CA SER A 696 -26.93 -1.52 3.08
C SER A 696 -26.00 -2.31 4.01
N THR A 697 -25.80 -1.79 5.21
CA THR A 697 -24.97 -2.41 6.25
C THR A 697 -25.83 -2.89 7.41
N ARG A 698 -25.72 -4.16 7.79
CA ARG A 698 -26.39 -4.72 8.99
C ARG A 698 -25.59 -4.35 10.22
N VAL A 699 -26.30 -4.03 11.31
CA VAL A 699 -25.69 -3.76 12.62
C VAL A 699 -26.23 -4.79 13.61
N PHE A 700 -25.31 -5.55 14.20
CA PHE A 700 -25.60 -6.45 15.29
C PHE A 700 -25.12 -5.86 16.61
N THR A 701 -25.87 -6.06 17.69
CA THR A 701 -25.39 -5.78 19.04
C THR A 701 -25.27 -7.06 19.86
N MET A 702 -24.35 -7.05 20.82
CA MET A 702 -24.13 -8.13 21.78
C MET A 702 -23.95 -7.52 23.17
N LYS A 703 -24.80 -7.92 24.11
CA LYS A 703 -24.69 -7.50 25.51
C LYS A 703 -23.43 -8.08 26.16
N GLY A 704 -22.67 -7.22 26.85
CA GLY A 704 -21.50 -7.54 27.63
C GLY A 704 -21.85 -8.31 28.92
N GLY A 705 -20.90 -9.11 29.41
CA GLY A 705 -21.09 -9.94 30.60
C GLY A 705 -19.89 -10.84 30.85
N LYS A 706 -20.08 -11.99 31.53
CA LYS A 706 -19.03 -13.03 31.64
C LYS A 706 -18.67 -13.61 30.27
N ALA A 707 -19.69 -13.78 29.44
CA ALA A 707 -19.63 -14.06 28.02
C ALA A 707 -20.53 -13.05 27.31
N PHE A 708 -20.23 -12.70 26.06
CA PHE A 708 -21.16 -11.88 25.28
C PHE A 708 -22.47 -12.63 25.04
N GLY A 709 -23.57 -11.90 25.01
CA GLY A 709 -24.89 -12.43 24.65
C GLY A 709 -24.99 -12.90 23.19
N PRO A 710 -26.18 -13.34 22.75
CA PRO A 710 -26.41 -13.62 21.34
C PRO A 710 -26.19 -12.37 20.48
N ALA A 711 -25.73 -12.55 19.25
CA ALA A 711 -25.69 -11.46 18.27
C ALA A 711 -27.09 -11.18 17.74
N ILE A 712 -27.64 -10.02 18.11
CA ILE A 712 -28.98 -9.59 17.71
C ILE A 712 -28.83 -8.56 16.60
N GLU A 713 -29.44 -8.78 15.44
CA GLU A 713 -29.51 -7.75 14.40
C GLU A 713 -30.47 -6.66 14.86
N THR A 714 -29.92 -5.49 15.17
CA THR A 714 -30.69 -4.38 15.74
C THR A 714 -31.28 -3.50 14.64
N THR A 715 -30.53 -3.28 13.56
CA THR A 715 -30.97 -2.46 12.44
C THR A 715 -30.17 -2.74 11.17
N THR A 716 -30.64 -2.20 10.05
CA THR A 716 -29.92 -2.11 8.79
C THR A 716 -29.79 -0.63 8.39
N LEU A 717 -28.56 -0.16 8.25
CA LEU A 717 -28.23 1.18 7.79
C LEU A 717 -28.37 1.24 6.26
N ALA A 718 -29.42 1.93 5.79
CA ALA A 718 -29.63 2.19 4.37
C ALA A 718 -28.54 3.10 3.78
N ASP A 719 -28.28 2.96 2.47
CA ASP A 719 -27.37 3.81 1.68
C ASP A 719 -26.00 4.06 2.32
N THR A 720 -25.49 3.04 3.03
CA THR A 720 -24.21 3.11 3.74
C THR A 720 -23.30 2.02 3.20
N SER A 721 -22.38 2.42 2.32
CA SER A 721 -21.32 1.54 1.83
C SER A 721 -20.52 0.97 3.01
N TYR A 722 -20.62 -0.35 3.20
CA TYR A 722 -19.87 -1.07 4.23
C TYR A 722 -18.36 -0.86 4.07
N ALA A 723 -17.86 -0.97 2.82
CA ALA A 723 -16.46 -0.77 2.47
C ALA A 723 -15.93 0.60 2.92
N ASP A 724 -16.76 1.64 2.76
CA ASP A 724 -16.36 3.02 3.04
C ASP A 724 -16.64 3.48 4.48
N SER A 725 -17.09 2.59 5.37
CA SER A 725 -17.51 2.95 6.72
C SER A 725 -16.63 2.27 7.77
N MET A 726 -15.99 3.07 8.64
CA MET A 726 -15.21 2.57 9.77
C MET A 726 -15.93 2.94 11.08
N PRO A 727 -16.45 1.95 11.82
CA PRO A 727 -17.18 2.22 13.05
C PRO A 727 -16.26 2.49 14.25
N ALA A 728 -16.77 3.24 15.21
CA ALA A 728 -16.29 3.36 16.58
C ALA A 728 -17.49 3.55 17.52
N ILE A 729 -17.32 3.25 18.80
CA ILE A 729 -18.26 3.71 19.85
C ILE A 729 -17.59 4.86 20.57
N ALA A 730 -18.31 5.97 20.72
CA ALA A 730 -17.82 7.19 21.36
C ALA A 730 -18.89 7.82 22.26
N ARG A 731 -18.44 8.58 23.27
CA ARG A 731 -19.29 9.42 24.11
C ARG A 731 -19.30 10.83 23.55
N VAL A 732 -20.44 11.34 23.11
CA VAL A 732 -20.52 12.64 22.39
C VAL A 732 -21.21 13.75 23.18
N THR A 733 -21.65 13.43 24.39
CA THR A 733 -22.42 14.29 25.27
C THR A 733 -21.87 14.16 26.69
N GLU A 734 -21.57 15.29 27.33
CA GLU A 734 -20.84 15.40 28.61
C GLU A 734 -21.55 14.74 29.81
N HIS A 735 -22.87 14.50 29.71
CA HIS A 735 -23.72 14.05 30.81
C HIS A 735 -24.73 12.96 30.39
N ASP A 736 -24.57 12.40 29.20
CA ASP A 736 -25.44 11.32 28.73
C ASP A 736 -24.69 10.00 28.88
N ASP A 737 -25.29 9.03 29.55
CA ASP A 737 -24.76 7.67 29.63
C ASP A 737 -24.93 6.93 28.29
N HIS A 738 -25.55 7.56 27.29
CA HIS A 738 -25.83 6.97 25.99
C HIS A 738 -24.58 6.92 25.10
N ALA A 739 -24.16 5.70 24.74
CA ALA A 739 -23.15 5.50 23.72
C ALA A 739 -23.64 5.92 22.32
N THR A 740 -22.71 6.36 21.48
CA THR A 740 -22.99 6.66 20.07
C THR A 740 -22.14 5.79 19.16
N LEU A 741 -22.78 5.08 18.22
CA LEU A 741 -22.10 4.48 17.07
C LEU A 741 -21.68 5.60 16.12
N VAL A 742 -20.38 5.83 16.00
CA VAL A 742 -19.80 6.78 15.06
C VAL A 742 -19.28 6.03 13.85
N LEU A 743 -19.65 6.49 12.66
CA LEU A 743 -19.08 6.02 11.41
C LEU A 743 -18.21 7.11 10.81
N PHE A 744 -16.92 6.82 10.71
CA PHE A 744 -16.00 7.54 9.85
C PHE A 744 -16.21 7.04 8.42
N LYS A 745 -16.74 7.89 7.53
CA LYS A 745 -17.23 7.51 6.20
C LYS A 745 -16.60 8.32 5.08
N ARG A 746 -16.48 7.73 3.90
CA ARG A 746 -16.23 8.47 2.66
C ARG A 746 -17.51 9.19 2.23
N ALA A 747 -17.46 10.50 2.04
CA ALA A 747 -18.51 11.20 1.32
C ALA A 747 -18.53 10.71 -0.14
N ASN A 748 -19.68 10.26 -0.64
CA ASN A 748 -19.77 9.78 -2.02
C ASN A 748 -19.56 10.96 -2.99
N ALA A 749 -18.38 11.03 -3.60
CA ALA A 749 -18.00 12.13 -4.48
C ALA A 749 -17.55 11.62 -5.85
N LEU A 750 -17.46 12.55 -6.79
CA LEU A 750 -16.86 12.27 -8.09
C LEU A 750 -15.41 11.85 -7.91
N LEU A 751 -15.07 10.71 -8.48
CA LEU A 751 -13.71 10.22 -8.53
C LEU A 751 -13.07 10.88 -9.75
N GLY A 752 -12.00 11.66 -9.54
CA GLY A 752 -11.23 12.14 -10.66
C GLY A 752 -10.51 10.98 -11.37
N GLU A 753 -10.09 11.21 -12.60
CA GLU A 753 -9.47 10.17 -13.46
C GLU A 753 -8.22 9.52 -12.88
N PHE A 754 -7.61 10.19 -11.88
CA PHE A 754 -6.31 9.86 -11.31
C PHE A 754 -6.35 9.53 -9.82
N TYR A 755 -7.54 9.34 -9.25
CA TYR A 755 -7.68 9.09 -7.82
C TYR A 755 -8.20 7.69 -7.53
N TYR A 756 -7.49 6.90 -6.72
CA TYR A 756 -8.00 5.62 -6.18
C TYR A 756 -9.17 5.82 -5.22
N THR A 757 -9.35 7.03 -4.71
CA THR A 757 -10.42 7.41 -3.80
C THR A 757 -10.80 8.86 -3.99
N GLY A 758 -12.08 9.19 -3.85
CA GLY A 758 -12.55 10.56 -3.88
C GLY A 758 -13.59 10.79 -2.80
N GLY A 759 -13.75 12.06 -2.43
CA GLY A 759 -14.66 12.49 -1.37
C GLY A 759 -13.94 12.81 -0.08
N ALA A 760 -14.49 13.79 0.64
CA ALA A 760 -14.00 14.14 1.96
C ALA A 760 -14.31 13.01 2.95
N PRO A 761 -13.45 12.78 3.95
CA PRO A 761 -13.85 12.00 5.10
C PRO A 761 -14.98 12.72 5.85
N SER A 762 -15.91 11.96 6.41
CA SER A 762 -17.12 12.50 7.02
C SER A 762 -17.53 11.70 8.25
N LEU A 763 -18.18 12.35 9.20
CA LEU A 763 -18.61 11.74 10.45
C LEU A 763 -20.14 11.67 10.56
N TYR A 764 -20.62 10.47 10.89
CA TYR A 764 -22.03 10.14 11.07
C TYR A 764 -22.20 9.48 12.43
N GLY A 765 -23.16 9.95 13.24
CA GLY A 765 -23.46 9.41 14.55
C GLY A 765 -24.85 8.77 14.61
N TYR A 766 -24.97 7.66 15.31
CA TYR A 766 -26.22 7.01 15.66
C TYR A 766 -26.21 6.73 17.17
N GLU A 767 -27.05 7.44 17.91
CA GLU A 767 -27.15 7.29 19.36
C GLU A 767 -27.85 5.98 19.70
N PHE A 768 -27.33 5.22 20.66
CA PHE A 768 -28.02 4.05 21.19
C PHE A 768 -29.02 4.46 22.28
N ASP A 769 -30.16 3.78 22.35
CA ASP A 769 -30.95 3.71 23.58
C ASP A 769 -30.47 2.56 24.48
N THR A 770 -30.92 2.53 25.73
CA THR A 770 -30.60 1.47 26.70
C THR A 770 -31.12 0.08 26.32
N ALA A 771 -31.95 -0.02 25.28
CA ALA A 771 -32.40 -1.27 24.68
C ALA A 771 -31.62 -1.62 23.41
N PHE A 772 -30.43 -1.03 23.22
CA PHE A 772 -29.51 -1.23 22.10
C PHE A 772 -30.01 -0.74 20.75
N LYS A 773 -31.13 -0.02 20.66
CA LYS A 773 -31.66 0.47 19.38
C LYS A 773 -30.95 1.74 18.96
N LEU A 774 -30.65 1.84 17.67
CA LEU A 774 -30.08 3.04 17.07
C LEU A 774 -31.16 4.07 16.76
N GLY A 775 -30.92 5.30 17.22
CA GLY A 775 -31.68 6.49 16.87
C GLY A 775 -31.42 6.96 15.43
N PRO A 776 -32.03 8.10 15.04
CA PRO A 776 -31.83 8.68 13.71
C PRO A 776 -30.39 9.14 13.51
N VAL A 777 -29.94 9.11 12.24
CA VAL A 777 -28.61 9.56 11.86
C VAL A 777 -28.39 11.05 12.15
N LYS A 778 -27.26 11.38 12.77
CA LYS A 778 -26.75 12.74 12.93
C LYS A 778 -25.52 12.90 12.02
N ILE A 779 -25.59 13.78 11.02
CA ILE A 779 -24.45 14.06 10.14
C ILE A 779 -23.64 15.21 10.75
N TRP A 780 -22.45 14.91 11.26
CA TRP A 780 -21.51 15.91 11.79
C TRP A 780 -20.54 16.42 10.72
N GLY A 781 -20.53 15.74 9.57
CA GLY A 781 -20.03 16.16 8.25
C GLY A 781 -18.52 16.14 8.05
N GLU A 782 -17.99 16.99 7.16
CA GLU A 782 -16.72 16.72 6.46
C GLU A 782 -15.45 17.18 7.21
N LEU A 783 -14.42 16.34 7.16
CA LEU A 783 -13.07 16.58 7.66
C LEU A 783 -12.15 17.04 6.51
N PRO A 784 -11.05 17.76 6.80
CA PRO A 784 -10.09 18.16 5.78
C PRO A 784 -9.41 16.94 5.14
N GLY A 785 -9.06 17.08 3.86
CA GLY A 785 -8.41 16.03 3.08
C GLY A 785 -9.42 15.24 2.24
N LEU A 786 -8.97 14.09 1.75
CA LEU A 786 -9.78 13.15 0.99
C LEU A 786 -9.86 11.83 1.81
N PHE A 787 -10.76 10.91 1.50
CA PHE A 787 -10.82 9.62 2.19
C PHE A 787 -9.77 8.68 1.56
N SER A 788 -8.75 8.19 2.28
CA SER A 788 -7.71 7.31 1.69
C SER A 788 -7.08 6.31 2.63
N GLU A 789 -6.01 5.66 2.19
CA GLU A 789 -5.20 4.71 2.95
C GLU A 789 -4.36 5.32 4.10
N SER A 790 -4.71 6.50 4.61
CA SER A 790 -4.18 7.03 5.87
C SER A 790 -4.98 6.62 7.11
N LEU A 791 -6.10 5.92 6.88
CA LEU A 791 -6.93 5.20 7.86
C LEU A 791 -6.20 3.98 8.49
N TRP A 792 -4.89 4.05 8.66
CA TRP A 792 -4.01 2.90 8.94
C TRP A 792 -3.32 3.03 10.31
N LEU A 793 -3.98 3.73 11.23
CA LEU A 793 -3.44 4.15 12.53
C LEU A 793 -2.95 2.97 13.38
N LYS A 794 -3.57 1.80 13.22
CA LYS A 794 -3.25 0.56 13.96
C LYS A 794 -2.71 -0.59 13.10
N THR A 795 -2.37 -0.36 11.83
CA THR A 795 -2.13 -1.49 10.92
C THR A 795 -0.92 -2.35 11.30
N LEU A 796 -1.17 -3.66 11.30
CA LEU A 796 -0.25 -4.71 11.70
C LEU A 796 0.94 -4.81 10.72
N ALA A 797 2.10 -5.25 11.22
CA ALA A 797 3.11 -5.85 10.35
C ALA A 797 2.60 -7.20 9.80
N TYR A 798 2.27 -7.18 8.50
CA TYR A 798 2.18 -8.28 7.54
C TYR A 798 1.16 -9.42 7.69
N TRP A 799 0.44 -9.62 6.57
CA TRP A 799 -0.03 -10.92 6.09
C TRP A 799 1.16 -11.84 5.86
N GLY A 800 1.24 -12.94 6.61
CA GLY A 800 1.98 -14.12 6.17
C GLY A 800 0.99 -15.09 5.56
N GLN A 801 0.74 -15.00 4.25
CA GLN A 801 0.53 -16.12 3.31
C GLN A 801 0.79 -15.62 1.90
#